data_AF-A0A3Q9GIL4-F1
#
_entry.id   AF-A0A3Q9GIL4-F1
#
_cell.length_a   1.000
_cell.length_b   1.000
_cell.length_c   1.000
_cell.angle_alpha   90.00
_cell.angle_beta   90.00
_cell.angle_gamma   90.00
#
_symmetry.space_group_name_H-M   'P 1'
#
loop_
_entity.id
_entity.type
_entity.pdbx_description
1 polymer ?
#
loop_
_entity_poly.entity_id
_entity_poly.type
_entity_poly.pdbx_seq_one_letter_code
_entity_poly.pdbx_strand_id
1 'polypeptide(L)'
;MHHSKGEHSMKNPMKRLAIGAVAAASLVLSPAAALAAPETDTHTDPKAEGVVADTSTDVDKKAEADKKAETEKQAEAAKADEAAKKAEAEKEAKAAEKAEAEKEVEKAKEGSKDASDIVTLDLYNLTDIHGHIEKAEYKGKVTEAGLSAMSCYVKDAKKKNPNSQLVLLGDNIGASPFTSGSQDDNPTIKALNKMGVFASTIGNHEFDKGQEVLKARFTGGTVDGVTYEKVAFPYLGANVKGLPGLGEYKVWTSPSGVKVAFIGAIEDDADTKVFPGTFAGMKFEKPVPVINDLAKSLKEKGEADVVIAMYDNDVERSYPKMGDHVDGIMGGDTHKPYYFTKVKTEGGHELSATASGSFTDNLSNLQIKFDKKTRKVVDSAAIQIKAADVVKCGDDPEVKAVVDAAVAVAKEKGAKVLAEGVGNFYRGQQDSGENRGTESTIGGLIADAMRGSFKTLDNEPIDIGIINAGGIRADLLPTDGKVTVADVFKVQPFSNEVGYVKMTGKQFKTLLEQQWKVLGEKSTRPMLKLGLSKNVKYTFDPAKKMGERITSILIDDKPIDPEKTYSVGSVTFLLQGGDSFDVLKDVKATLKTIPTGLDRDFFGAYLTANPKVQPREAVQSVGVTLSDTKIDGTNVTTKVNLRGLSFSGKDEARTEKVTVKLGDKTVTAQVNNTLKDPNAAKENAIVTADGVGYLDQPVEISATATCGDSAKAHLPLTITNDKGKVLVGEAAGLGVAVDCAGTDKPNPDKPAPASAGVLTLGQTTVERGDTLKIMGDSFAPNEPVVISIHSNPVTVFDGKVDARGFIIVDWTVPADFALGEHTASIVGKFSSASAKFTVVEKKAANKSGSKLAHTGAESMSLVLTALLLGGAGVTFAVAGRRKSVK
;
A
#
# COMPACT_ATOMS: atom_id res chain seq x y z
N MET A 1 0.75 -8.55 51.52
CA MET A 1 0.66 -9.59 52.57
C MET A 1 -0.56 -9.28 53.44
N HIS A 2 -1.36 -10.31 53.81
CA HIS A 2 -2.49 -10.32 54.77
C HIS A 2 -3.69 -9.40 54.40
N HIS A 3 -4.92 -9.90 54.12
CA HIS A 3 -5.92 -10.59 54.98
C HIS A 3 -6.59 -9.65 56.01
N SER A 4 -7.92 -9.66 56.27
CA SER A 4 -8.98 -10.60 55.88
C SER A 4 -10.38 -9.93 55.75
N LYS A 5 -11.20 -10.59 54.93
CA LYS A 5 -12.67 -10.59 54.74
C LYS A 5 -13.53 -10.56 56.02
N GLY A 6 -14.80 -10.19 55.83
CA GLY A 6 -15.96 -10.68 56.59
C GLY A 6 -17.02 -11.27 55.65
N GLU A 7 -17.69 -12.36 56.06
CA GLU A 7 -18.68 -13.10 55.26
C GLU A 7 -20.10 -12.91 55.81
N HIS A 8 -21.13 -13.19 55.01
CA HIS A 8 -22.14 -14.17 55.44
C HIS A 8 -22.88 -14.84 54.28
N SER A 9 -23.47 -16.00 54.58
CA SER A 9 -23.86 -17.07 53.65
C SER A 9 -25.29 -17.52 53.94
N MET A 10 -26.03 -18.01 52.93
CA MET A 10 -26.86 -19.22 53.11
C MET A 10 -27.12 -20.01 51.82
N LYS A 11 -26.58 -21.24 51.82
CA LYS A 11 -27.21 -22.53 51.50
C LYS A 11 -27.53 -22.94 50.05
N ASN A 12 -26.81 -24.00 49.69
CA ASN A 12 -26.95 -24.98 48.60
C ASN A 12 -28.15 -25.96 48.87
N PRO A 13 -28.58 -26.87 47.96
CA PRO A 13 -27.74 -28.02 47.60
C PRO A 13 -27.78 -28.53 46.14
N MET A 14 -26.77 -29.37 45.85
CA MET A 14 -26.44 -30.01 44.58
C MET A 14 -27.45 -31.06 44.07
N LYS A 15 -27.40 -31.33 42.76
CA LYS A 15 -27.30 -32.70 42.21
C LYS A 15 -26.28 -32.76 41.06
N ARG A 16 -25.48 -33.81 41.02
CA ARG A 16 -24.55 -34.15 39.92
C ARG A 16 -25.22 -35.16 38.97
N LEU A 17 -24.92 -35.09 37.67
CA LEU A 17 -24.51 -36.27 36.88
C LEU A 17 -23.76 -35.82 35.61
N ALA A 18 -23.15 -36.77 34.89
CA ALA A 18 -22.05 -36.51 33.97
C ALA A 18 -22.36 -36.76 32.48
N ILE A 19 -21.65 -36.01 31.63
CA ILE A 19 -21.06 -36.37 30.32
C ILE A 19 -21.89 -37.25 29.36
N GLY A 20 -22.24 -36.67 28.22
CA GLY A 20 -22.54 -37.38 26.96
C GLY A 20 -22.21 -36.46 25.78
N ALA A 21 -21.37 -36.93 24.84
CA ALA A 21 -20.97 -36.16 23.68
C ALA A 21 -22.03 -36.22 22.56
N VAL A 22 -22.22 -35.13 21.81
CA VAL A 22 -23.04 -35.10 20.59
C VAL A 22 -22.28 -34.36 19.48
N ALA A 23 -22.26 -34.96 18.29
CA ALA A 23 -21.53 -34.46 17.12
C ALA A 23 -22.26 -33.30 16.43
N ALA A 24 -21.50 -32.42 15.78
CA ALA A 24 -22.05 -31.41 14.89
C ALA A 24 -22.45 -32.03 13.53
N ALA A 25 -23.70 -31.82 13.13
CA ALA A 25 -24.19 -32.17 11.79
C ALA A 25 -24.31 -30.88 10.94
N SER A 26 -23.56 -30.82 9.84
CA SER A 26 -23.58 -29.70 8.90
C SER A 26 -24.77 -29.83 7.94
N LEU A 27 -25.63 -28.82 7.87
CA LEU A 27 -26.70 -28.72 6.88
C LEU A 27 -26.24 -27.88 5.69
N VAL A 28 -26.15 -28.52 4.52
CA VAL A 28 -25.88 -27.86 3.24
C VAL A 28 -27.23 -27.55 2.59
N LEU A 29 -27.48 -26.27 2.31
CA LEU A 29 -28.58 -25.84 1.44
C LEU A 29 -28.01 -25.36 0.09
N SER A 30 -28.44 -26.00 -0.98
CA SER A 30 -28.22 -25.56 -2.36
C SER A 30 -29.48 -24.86 -2.88
N PRO A 31 -29.38 -23.69 -3.52
CA PRO A 31 -30.52 -23.09 -4.21
C PRO A 31 -30.61 -23.62 -5.65
N ALA A 32 -31.69 -24.35 -5.96
CA ALA A 32 -32.11 -24.59 -7.33
C ALA A 32 -33.14 -23.51 -7.73
N ALA A 33 -32.81 -22.71 -8.74
CA ALA A 33 -33.75 -21.75 -9.34
C ALA A 33 -34.19 -22.29 -10.71
N ALA A 34 -35.50 -22.44 -10.89
CA ALA A 34 -36.09 -22.84 -12.17
C ALA A 34 -36.28 -21.62 -13.08
N LEU A 35 -35.96 -21.75 -14.37
CA LEU A 35 -36.47 -20.89 -15.43
C LEU A 35 -37.71 -21.54 -16.05
N ALA A 36 -38.67 -20.71 -16.46
CA ALA A 36 -39.86 -21.12 -17.21
C ALA A 36 -39.96 -20.31 -18.51
N ALA A 37 -40.22 -20.98 -19.63
CA ALA A 37 -40.88 -20.50 -20.87
C ALA A 37 -40.90 -21.70 -21.88
N PRO A 38 -41.66 -21.67 -23.01
CA PRO A 38 -42.88 -22.46 -23.10
C PRO A 38 -42.87 -23.53 -24.20
N GLU A 39 -43.94 -24.32 -24.27
CA GLU A 39 -44.17 -25.37 -25.26
C GLU A 39 -44.36 -24.83 -26.69
N THR A 40 -43.99 -25.62 -27.71
CA THR A 40 -44.93 -26.08 -28.76
C THR A 40 -44.34 -27.20 -29.65
N ASP A 41 -45.05 -28.32 -29.66
CA ASP A 41 -45.41 -29.18 -30.80
C ASP A 41 -44.46 -30.17 -31.55
N THR A 42 -45.07 -31.35 -31.75
CA THR A 42 -44.99 -32.33 -32.87
C THR A 42 -43.97 -33.50 -32.87
N HIS A 43 -44.53 -34.69 -32.62
CA HIS A 43 -44.37 -35.96 -33.35
C HIS A 43 -42.97 -36.54 -33.69
N THR A 44 -42.59 -37.67 -33.07
CA THR A 44 -42.87 -39.05 -33.58
C THR A 44 -42.25 -40.15 -32.69
N ASP A 45 -42.91 -41.31 -32.64
CA ASP A 45 -42.52 -42.59 -31.98
C ASP A 45 -41.88 -43.54 -33.06
N PRO A 46 -41.36 -44.78 -32.82
CA PRO A 46 -41.42 -45.61 -31.59
C PRO A 46 -40.21 -46.55 -31.26
N LYS A 47 -40.39 -47.33 -30.17
CA LYS A 47 -39.81 -48.65 -29.76
C LYS A 47 -38.81 -48.62 -28.57
N ALA A 48 -39.22 -49.11 -27.38
CA ALA A 48 -39.21 -50.52 -26.88
C ALA A 48 -37.85 -50.87 -26.20
N GLU A 49 -37.72 -51.49 -25.01
CA GLU A 49 -38.61 -52.18 -24.02
C GLU A 49 -38.20 -51.76 -22.57
N GLY A 50 -38.81 -52.13 -21.43
CA GLY A 50 -39.98 -52.98 -21.08
C GLY A 50 -40.04 -53.31 -19.56
N VAL A 51 -40.89 -54.28 -19.15
CA VAL A 51 -41.02 -54.90 -17.81
C VAL A 51 -41.75 -54.08 -16.70
N VAL A 52 -42.31 -54.79 -15.70
CA VAL A 52 -43.58 -54.49 -14.98
C VAL A 52 -43.46 -54.61 -13.45
N ALA A 53 -44.17 -53.75 -12.70
CA ALA A 53 -44.80 -53.90 -11.36
C ALA A 53 -44.89 -52.51 -10.69
N ASP A 54 -45.82 -52.08 -9.85
CA ASP A 54 -47.13 -52.52 -9.31
C ASP A 54 -47.54 -51.34 -8.40
N THR A 55 -48.78 -50.82 -8.46
CA THR A 55 -49.14 -49.52 -7.85
C THR A 55 -50.28 -49.60 -6.85
N SER A 56 -49.95 -49.65 -5.55
CA SER A 56 -50.92 -49.56 -4.45
C SER A 56 -50.34 -49.01 -3.13
N THR A 57 -49.68 -47.84 -3.12
CA THR A 57 -49.33 -47.14 -1.84
C THR A 57 -49.38 -45.59 -1.84
N ASP A 58 -49.71 -44.91 -2.95
CA ASP A 58 -49.50 -43.45 -3.04
C ASP A 58 -50.68 -42.54 -2.63
N VAL A 59 -51.87 -43.09 -2.35
CA VAL A 59 -53.05 -42.27 -2.02
C VAL A 59 -53.00 -41.77 -0.56
N ASP A 60 -52.57 -42.60 0.39
CA ASP A 60 -52.61 -42.25 1.82
C ASP A 60 -51.52 -41.26 2.25
N LYS A 61 -50.34 -41.31 1.62
CA LYS A 61 -49.21 -40.41 1.94
C LYS A 61 -49.47 -38.95 1.58
N LYS A 62 -50.32 -38.69 0.58
CA LYS A 62 -50.67 -37.32 0.16
C LYS A 62 -51.58 -36.62 1.19
N ALA A 63 -52.58 -37.35 1.70
CA ALA A 63 -53.51 -36.82 2.70
C ALA A 63 -52.84 -36.45 4.04
N GLU A 64 -51.76 -37.15 4.40
CA GLU A 64 -50.97 -36.84 5.61
C GLU A 64 -50.02 -35.64 5.41
N ALA A 65 -49.46 -35.49 4.20
CA ALA A 65 -48.64 -34.33 3.83
C ALA A 65 -49.46 -33.02 3.79
N ASP A 66 -50.65 -33.05 3.19
CA ASP A 66 -51.51 -31.86 3.05
C ASP A 66 -51.96 -31.29 4.43
N LYS A 67 -52.31 -32.17 5.38
CA LYS A 67 -52.61 -31.75 6.78
C LYS A 67 -51.42 -31.12 7.50
N LYS A 68 -50.21 -31.62 7.24
CA LYS A 68 -48.99 -31.08 7.86
C LYS A 68 -48.68 -29.67 7.31
N ALA A 69 -48.79 -29.48 5.99
CA ALA A 69 -48.62 -28.19 5.34
C ALA A 69 -49.63 -27.15 5.84
N GLU A 70 -50.90 -27.53 6.04
CA GLU A 70 -51.92 -26.62 6.58
C GLU A 70 -51.64 -26.21 8.04
N THR A 71 -51.13 -27.14 8.86
CA THR A 71 -50.73 -26.87 10.25
C THR A 71 -49.51 -25.94 10.33
N GLU A 72 -48.50 -26.14 9.48
CA GLU A 72 -47.32 -25.27 9.39
C GLU A 72 -47.70 -23.85 8.93
N LYS A 73 -48.63 -23.73 7.96
CA LYS A 73 -49.13 -22.44 7.46
C LYS A 73 -49.92 -21.65 8.52
N GLN A 74 -50.68 -22.33 9.37
CA GLN A 74 -51.35 -21.70 10.53
C GLN A 74 -50.35 -21.25 11.59
N ALA A 75 -49.26 -22.00 11.81
CA ALA A 75 -48.18 -21.62 12.73
C ALA A 75 -47.36 -20.41 12.23
N GLU A 76 -47.15 -20.27 10.92
CA GLU A 76 -46.55 -19.05 10.34
C GLU A 76 -47.49 -17.85 10.44
N ALA A 77 -48.78 -18.02 10.16
CA ALA A 77 -49.76 -16.95 10.32
C ALA A 77 -49.81 -16.42 11.76
N ALA A 78 -49.82 -17.30 12.76
CA ALA A 78 -49.77 -16.91 14.17
C ALA A 78 -48.51 -16.11 14.54
N LYS A 79 -47.34 -16.48 14.01
CA LYS A 79 -46.08 -15.73 14.21
C LYS A 79 -46.08 -14.37 13.52
N ALA A 80 -46.69 -14.27 12.33
CA ALA A 80 -46.86 -12.99 11.64
C ALA A 80 -47.76 -12.04 12.45
N ASP A 81 -48.84 -12.57 13.02
CA ASP A 81 -49.78 -11.83 13.88
C ASP A 81 -49.13 -11.35 15.19
N GLU A 82 -48.27 -12.18 15.80
CA GLU A 82 -47.47 -11.81 16.99
C GLU A 82 -46.41 -10.75 16.65
N ALA A 83 -45.74 -10.86 15.49
CA ALA A 83 -44.80 -9.86 15.01
C ALA A 83 -45.49 -8.52 14.69
N ALA A 84 -46.69 -8.54 14.11
CA ALA A 84 -47.48 -7.34 13.84
C ALA A 84 -47.87 -6.62 15.14
N LYS A 85 -48.41 -7.36 16.13
CA LYS A 85 -48.76 -6.81 17.45
C LYS A 85 -47.54 -6.23 18.19
N LYS A 86 -46.37 -6.86 18.05
CA LYS A 86 -45.12 -6.34 18.62
C LYS A 86 -44.64 -5.05 17.93
N ALA A 87 -44.76 -4.98 16.60
CA ALA A 87 -44.44 -3.77 15.84
C ALA A 87 -45.40 -2.61 16.15
N GLU A 88 -46.68 -2.91 16.38
CA GLU A 88 -47.69 -1.92 16.81
C GLU A 88 -47.40 -1.41 18.23
N ALA A 89 -47.09 -2.31 19.18
CA ALA A 89 -46.67 -1.93 20.54
C ALA A 89 -45.38 -1.09 20.58
N GLU A 90 -44.38 -1.37 19.73
CA GLU A 90 -43.19 -0.52 19.58
C GLU A 90 -43.53 0.87 18.99
N LYS A 91 -44.55 0.95 18.13
CA LYS A 91 -45.02 2.20 17.52
C LYS A 91 -45.77 3.06 18.53
N GLU A 92 -46.60 2.44 19.39
CA GLU A 92 -47.25 3.11 20.52
C GLU A 92 -46.24 3.56 21.58
N ALA A 93 -45.26 2.73 21.93
CA ALA A 93 -44.19 3.10 22.85
C ALA A 93 -43.40 4.33 22.37
N LYS A 94 -43.01 4.35 21.09
CA LYS A 94 -42.33 5.51 20.47
C LYS A 94 -43.23 6.75 20.37
N ALA A 95 -44.54 6.57 20.21
CA ALA A 95 -45.50 7.68 20.24
C ALA A 95 -45.66 8.27 21.65
N ALA A 96 -45.66 7.42 22.69
CA ALA A 96 -45.67 7.85 24.09
C ALA A 96 -44.37 8.58 24.48
N GLU A 97 -43.20 8.03 24.13
CA GLU A 97 -41.89 8.64 24.35
C GLU A 97 -41.77 10.01 23.64
N LYS A 98 -42.30 10.12 22.41
CA LYS A 98 -42.42 11.40 21.69
C LYS A 98 -43.34 12.40 22.40
N ALA A 99 -44.50 11.95 22.88
CA ALA A 99 -45.45 12.81 23.59
C ALA A 99 -44.94 13.26 24.97
N GLU A 100 -44.07 12.48 25.61
CA GLU A 100 -43.38 12.85 26.85
C GLU A 100 -42.27 13.87 26.57
N ALA A 101 -41.46 13.66 25.52
CA ALA A 101 -40.48 14.64 25.05
C ALA A 101 -41.11 15.98 24.60
N GLU A 102 -42.27 15.95 23.94
CA GLU A 102 -43.01 17.16 23.56
C GLU A 102 -43.51 17.94 24.81
N LYS A 103 -43.90 17.24 25.88
CA LYS A 103 -44.26 17.86 27.18
C LYS A 103 -43.06 18.41 27.94
N GLU A 104 -41.89 17.80 27.84
CA GLU A 104 -40.65 18.37 28.38
C GLU A 104 -40.24 19.64 27.61
N VAL A 105 -40.44 19.66 26.29
CA VAL A 105 -40.21 20.86 25.45
C VAL A 105 -41.21 21.98 25.76
N GLU A 106 -42.47 21.68 26.09
CA GLU A 106 -43.41 22.70 26.62
C GLU A 106 -43.01 23.21 28.01
N LYS A 107 -42.65 22.33 28.95
CA LYS A 107 -42.11 22.75 30.26
C LYS A 107 -40.84 23.61 30.13
N ALA A 108 -39.98 23.33 29.16
CA ALA A 108 -38.80 24.13 28.88
C ALA A 108 -39.13 25.54 28.33
N LYS A 109 -40.31 25.72 27.70
CA LYS A 109 -40.77 27.04 27.23
C LYS A 109 -41.38 27.91 28.34
N GLU A 110 -42.01 27.31 29.34
CA GLU A 110 -42.63 28.07 30.46
C GLU A 110 -41.64 28.43 31.58
N GLY A 111 -40.48 27.76 31.64
CA GLY A 111 -39.49 27.92 32.72
C GLY A 111 -38.38 28.97 32.52
N SER A 112 -38.31 29.68 31.40
CA SER A 112 -37.18 30.59 31.11
C SER A 112 -37.52 32.06 31.33
N LYS A 113 -37.10 32.60 32.49
CA LYS A 113 -37.05 34.05 32.77
C LYS A 113 -35.69 34.55 33.26
N ASP A 114 -34.64 33.79 32.97
CA ASP A 114 -33.26 34.28 32.83
C ASP A 114 -32.59 33.44 31.74
N ALA A 115 -32.43 34.04 30.55
CA ALA A 115 -31.73 33.39 29.45
C ALA A 115 -30.21 33.61 29.63
N SER A 116 -29.45 32.52 29.65
CA SER A 116 -27.97 32.58 29.59
C SER A 116 -27.52 33.34 28.34
N ASP A 117 -26.68 34.37 28.51
CA ASP A 117 -26.02 35.09 27.40
C ASP A 117 -25.07 34.19 26.58
N ILE A 118 -24.72 33.00 27.09
CA ILE A 118 -23.89 32.01 26.40
C ILE A 118 -24.76 31.19 25.43
N VAL A 119 -24.42 31.26 24.14
CA VAL A 119 -24.98 30.45 23.05
C VAL A 119 -24.04 29.30 22.73
N THR A 120 -24.55 28.07 22.65
CA THR A 120 -23.84 26.91 22.10
C THR A 120 -24.12 26.78 20.61
N LEU A 121 -23.06 26.85 19.81
CA LEU A 121 -23.05 26.61 18.36
C LEU A 121 -22.54 25.18 18.14
N ASP A 122 -23.31 24.35 17.42
CA ASP A 122 -22.89 23.00 17.02
C ASP A 122 -22.55 23.01 15.51
N LEU A 123 -21.25 22.98 15.20
CA LEU A 123 -20.75 23.11 13.84
C LEU A 123 -20.36 21.72 13.31
N TYR A 124 -21.36 21.04 12.75
CA TYR A 124 -21.23 19.71 12.18
C TYR A 124 -20.43 19.74 10.89
N ASN A 125 -19.57 18.74 10.71
CA ASN A 125 -18.76 18.64 9.50
C ASN A 125 -18.40 17.21 9.10
N LEU A 126 -18.21 17.04 7.79
CA LEU A 126 -17.71 15.85 7.11
C LEU A 126 -16.58 16.26 6.16
N THR A 127 -15.65 15.34 5.94
CA THR A 127 -14.54 15.47 4.99
C THR A 127 -14.36 14.16 4.22
N ASP A 128 -13.66 14.21 3.09
CA ASP A 128 -13.16 13.03 2.36
C ASP A 128 -14.27 12.00 2.08
N ILE A 129 -15.44 12.47 1.67
CA ILE A 129 -16.61 11.61 1.42
C ILE A 129 -16.34 10.72 0.21
N HIS A 130 -15.61 11.21 -0.80
CA HIS A 130 -15.28 10.49 -2.04
C HIS A 130 -16.48 9.71 -2.61
N GLY A 131 -17.67 10.32 -2.66
CA GLY A 131 -18.86 9.65 -3.18
C GLY A 131 -19.32 8.39 -2.40
N HIS A 132 -18.88 8.15 -1.17
CA HIS A 132 -19.41 7.11 -0.27
C HIS A 132 -20.82 7.51 0.22
N ILE A 133 -21.81 7.30 -0.64
CA ILE A 133 -23.21 7.65 -0.37
C ILE A 133 -24.01 6.53 0.32
N GLU A 134 -23.53 5.30 0.23
CA GLU A 134 -24.13 4.09 0.81
C GLU A 134 -23.63 3.82 2.23
N LYS A 135 -24.38 3.02 2.99
CA LYS A 135 -23.94 2.49 4.29
C LYS A 135 -23.08 1.25 4.07
N ALA A 136 -21.89 1.19 4.69
CA ALA A 136 -21.02 0.01 4.64
C ALA A 136 -20.91 -0.70 5.99
N GLU A 137 -20.76 -2.03 5.94
CA GLU A 137 -20.52 -2.87 7.10
C GLU A 137 -19.38 -3.87 6.87
N TYR A 138 -18.52 -4.05 7.87
CA TYR A 138 -17.49 -5.09 7.88
C TYR A 138 -17.65 -5.98 9.12
N LYS A 139 -17.88 -7.28 8.89
CA LYS A 139 -18.10 -8.31 9.94
C LYS A 139 -19.21 -7.92 10.94
N GLY A 140 -20.33 -7.38 10.43
CA GLY A 140 -21.49 -6.96 11.23
C GLY A 140 -21.24 -5.70 12.07
N LYS A 141 -20.19 -4.92 11.77
CA LYS A 141 -19.98 -3.59 12.32
C LYS A 141 -20.12 -2.56 11.21
N VAL A 142 -20.91 -1.53 11.46
CA VAL A 142 -21.02 -0.36 10.57
C VAL A 142 -19.67 0.34 10.52
N THR A 143 -19.12 0.47 9.31
CA THR A 143 -17.88 1.19 9.04
C THR A 143 -18.14 2.56 8.44
N GLU A 144 -19.22 2.71 7.68
CA GLU A 144 -19.64 3.95 7.01
C GLU A 144 -21.15 4.12 7.20
N ALA A 145 -21.62 5.31 7.54
CA ALA A 145 -23.05 5.54 7.80
C ALA A 145 -23.89 5.69 6.52
N GLY A 146 -23.27 6.18 5.44
CA GLY A 146 -23.95 6.66 4.24
C GLY A 146 -24.61 8.02 4.44
N LEU A 147 -24.77 8.77 3.35
CA LEU A 147 -25.29 10.15 3.40
C LEU A 147 -26.74 10.24 3.89
N SER A 148 -27.54 9.19 3.68
CA SER A 148 -28.92 9.12 4.17
C SER A 148 -29.01 9.18 5.70
N ALA A 149 -28.21 8.37 6.40
CA ALA A 149 -28.17 8.37 7.86
C ALA A 149 -27.50 9.64 8.42
N MET A 150 -26.45 10.14 7.75
CA MET A 150 -25.83 11.44 8.09
C MET A 150 -26.87 12.58 8.00
N SER A 151 -27.68 12.61 6.95
CA SER A 151 -28.74 13.60 6.78
C SER A 151 -29.81 13.51 7.87
N CYS A 152 -30.25 12.29 8.21
CA CYS A 152 -31.17 12.07 9.32
C CYS A 152 -30.60 12.67 10.62
N TYR A 153 -29.37 12.30 10.97
CA TYR A 153 -28.73 12.72 12.21
C TYR A 153 -28.58 14.25 12.28
N VAL A 154 -28.07 14.89 11.23
CA VAL A 154 -27.90 16.35 11.19
C VAL A 154 -29.25 17.08 11.26
N LYS A 155 -30.28 16.58 10.57
CA LYS A 155 -31.64 17.15 10.64
C LYS A 155 -32.29 16.98 12.01
N ASP A 156 -32.00 15.89 12.74
CA ASP A 156 -32.46 15.70 14.11
C ASP A 156 -31.69 16.57 15.12
N ALA A 157 -30.36 16.60 15.03
CA ALA A 157 -29.50 17.47 15.83
C ALA A 157 -29.90 18.95 15.71
N LYS A 158 -30.18 19.43 14.50
CA LYS A 158 -30.63 20.81 14.25
C LYS A 158 -32.03 21.14 14.81
N LYS A 159 -32.88 20.15 15.07
CA LYS A 159 -34.14 20.35 15.83
C LYS A 159 -33.86 20.51 17.33
N LYS A 160 -32.88 19.76 17.85
CA LYS A 160 -32.46 19.80 19.27
C LYS A 160 -31.70 21.08 19.61
N ASN A 161 -30.78 21.52 18.75
CA ASN A 161 -30.16 22.84 18.81
C ASN A 161 -30.35 23.60 17.48
N PRO A 162 -31.23 24.62 17.43
CA PRO A 162 -31.39 25.47 16.24
C PRO A 162 -30.10 26.21 15.83
N ASN A 163 -29.16 26.42 16.76
CA ASN A 163 -27.84 26.96 16.49
C ASN A 163 -26.86 25.91 15.94
N SER A 164 -27.34 25.02 15.06
CA SER A 164 -26.51 24.03 14.37
C SER A 164 -26.35 24.34 12.87
N GLN A 165 -25.16 24.06 12.35
CA GLN A 165 -24.86 24.17 10.91
C GLN A 165 -24.02 23.00 10.40
N LEU A 166 -24.21 22.62 9.13
CA LEU A 166 -23.40 21.62 8.43
C LEU A 166 -22.48 22.28 7.39
N VAL A 167 -21.20 21.93 7.41
CA VAL A 167 -20.20 22.31 6.39
C VAL A 167 -19.40 21.07 5.95
N LEU A 168 -18.70 21.16 4.82
CA LEU A 168 -17.88 20.07 4.26
C LEU A 168 -16.43 20.53 4.03
N LEU A 169 -15.44 19.64 4.17
CA LEU A 169 -14.02 20.03 4.08
C LEU A 169 -13.33 19.65 2.76
N GLY A 170 -14.08 19.58 1.66
CA GLY A 170 -13.53 19.16 0.36
C GLY A 170 -13.62 17.65 0.16
N ASP A 171 -13.08 17.19 -0.97
CA ASP A 171 -12.96 15.79 -1.36
C ASP A 171 -14.27 15.01 -1.21
N ASN A 172 -15.35 15.68 -1.61
CA ASN A 172 -16.71 15.15 -1.53
C ASN A 172 -16.98 14.12 -2.64
N ILE A 173 -16.28 14.29 -3.75
CA ILE A 173 -16.37 13.56 -5.02
C ILE A 173 -14.95 13.17 -5.47
N GLY A 174 -14.81 12.47 -6.61
CA GLY A 174 -13.50 11.95 -7.02
C GLY A 174 -13.07 10.75 -6.15
N ALA A 175 -12.10 9.99 -6.64
CA ALA A 175 -11.71 8.66 -6.08
C ALA A 175 -12.90 7.73 -5.71
N SER A 176 -14.07 7.89 -6.34
CA SER A 176 -15.32 7.44 -5.72
C SER A 176 -15.66 5.95 -5.98
N PRO A 177 -16.41 5.27 -5.08
CA PRO A 177 -16.96 3.94 -5.29
C PRO A 177 -17.79 3.84 -6.58
N PHE A 178 -18.01 2.60 -7.03
CA PHE A 178 -18.71 2.34 -8.30
C PHE A 178 -20.03 3.08 -8.44
N THR A 179 -20.83 3.10 -7.38
CA THR A 179 -22.17 3.68 -7.36
C THR A 179 -22.16 5.15 -7.76
N SER A 180 -21.22 5.94 -7.24
CA SER A 180 -21.09 7.37 -7.53
C SER A 180 -20.22 7.62 -8.77
N GLY A 181 -19.03 7.00 -8.83
CA GLY A 181 -18.04 7.25 -9.87
C GLY A 181 -18.52 6.85 -11.28
N SER A 182 -19.32 5.78 -11.39
CA SER A 182 -19.93 5.37 -12.68
C SER A 182 -20.98 6.35 -13.20
N GLN A 183 -21.46 7.26 -12.35
CA GLN A 183 -22.48 8.29 -12.64
C GLN A 183 -21.91 9.71 -12.49
N ASP A 184 -20.59 9.83 -12.65
CA ASP A 184 -19.87 11.10 -12.62
C ASP A 184 -20.13 11.89 -11.33
N ASP A 185 -20.30 11.19 -10.20
CA ASP A 185 -20.58 11.71 -8.86
C ASP A 185 -21.78 12.67 -8.76
N ASN A 186 -22.62 12.72 -9.80
CA ASN A 186 -23.88 13.45 -9.78
C ASN A 186 -24.82 12.96 -8.65
N PRO A 187 -24.93 11.65 -8.33
CA PRO A 187 -25.69 11.20 -7.17
C PRO A 187 -25.18 11.78 -5.85
N THR A 188 -23.86 11.93 -5.70
CA THR A 188 -23.23 12.49 -4.49
C THR A 188 -23.60 13.95 -4.32
N ILE A 189 -23.40 14.79 -5.34
CA ILE A 189 -23.79 16.21 -5.28
C ILE A 189 -25.30 16.34 -5.02
N LYS A 190 -26.13 15.51 -5.65
CA LYS A 190 -27.59 15.51 -5.47
C LYS A 190 -28.02 15.10 -4.05
N ALA A 191 -27.30 14.19 -3.41
CA ALA A 191 -27.49 13.84 -2.00
C ALA A 191 -27.07 14.99 -1.08
N LEU A 192 -25.88 15.56 -1.27
CA LEU A 192 -25.36 16.67 -0.46
C LEU A 192 -26.24 17.93 -0.56
N ASN A 193 -26.76 18.23 -1.75
CA ASN A 193 -27.74 19.29 -1.99
C ASN A 193 -28.99 19.18 -1.08
N LYS A 194 -29.40 17.96 -0.72
CA LYS A 194 -30.57 17.68 0.14
C LYS A 194 -30.27 17.65 1.64
N MET A 195 -29.00 17.62 2.02
CA MET A 195 -28.55 17.62 3.42
C MET A 195 -28.57 19.01 4.06
N GLY A 196 -28.70 20.08 3.26
CA GLY A 196 -28.69 21.46 3.76
C GLY A 196 -27.30 21.98 4.11
N VAL A 197 -26.28 21.52 3.38
CA VAL A 197 -24.88 21.96 3.47
C VAL A 197 -24.79 23.48 3.28
N PHE A 198 -24.07 24.16 4.17
CA PHE A 198 -23.94 25.61 4.14
C PHE A 198 -22.83 26.09 3.19
N ALA A 199 -21.69 25.41 3.21
CA ALA A 199 -20.53 25.64 2.35
C ALA A 199 -19.64 24.39 2.36
N SER A 200 -18.81 24.23 1.34
CA SER A 200 -17.64 23.33 1.35
C SER A 200 -16.38 24.17 1.17
N THR A 201 -15.23 23.76 1.71
CA THR A 201 -13.96 24.16 1.06
C THR A 201 -13.77 23.30 -0.19
N ILE A 202 -12.95 23.76 -1.12
CA ILE A 202 -12.50 22.97 -2.27
C ILE A 202 -11.36 22.06 -1.81
N GLY A 203 -11.38 20.79 -2.22
CA GLY A 203 -10.27 19.84 -2.09
C GLY A 203 -9.67 19.46 -3.44
N ASN A 204 -8.65 18.60 -3.44
CA ASN A 204 -7.95 18.17 -4.65
C ASN A 204 -8.84 17.31 -5.57
N HIS A 205 -9.62 16.37 -5.02
CA HIS A 205 -10.42 15.42 -5.80
C HIS A 205 -11.70 16.04 -6.41
N GLU A 206 -12.08 17.27 -6.02
CA GLU A 206 -13.05 18.06 -6.80
C GLU A 206 -12.57 18.38 -8.23
N PHE A 207 -11.26 18.22 -8.51
CA PHE A 207 -10.66 18.48 -9.81
C PHE A 207 -10.28 17.23 -10.63
N ASP A 208 -10.66 16.01 -10.20
CA ASP A 208 -10.38 14.74 -10.89
C ASP A 208 -10.78 14.74 -12.37
N LYS A 209 -11.84 15.49 -12.71
CA LYS A 209 -12.37 15.63 -14.08
C LYS A 209 -12.06 16.99 -14.73
N GLY A 210 -11.07 17.70 -14.19
CA GLY A 210 -10.59 18.98 -14.68
C GLY A 210 -11.48 20.18 -14.33
N GLN A 211 -10.94 21.38 -14.53
CA GLN A 211 -11.61 22.63 -14.17
C GLN A 211 -12.95 22.85 -14.90
N GLU A 212 -13.10 22.34 -16.13
CA GLU A 212 -14.34 22.55 -16.91
C GLU A 212 -15.52 21.81 -16.29
N VAL A 213 -15.32 20.57 -15.83
CA VAL A 213 -16.33 19.81 -15.11
C VAL A 213 -16.67 20.46 -13.76
N LEU A 214 -15.68 20.97 -13.02
CA LEU A 214 -15.94 21.72 -11.79
C LEU A 214 -16.76 23.00 -12.05
N LYS A 215 -16.43 23.77 -13.10
CA LYS A 215 -17.21 24.94 -13.53
C LYS A 215 -18.63 24.56 -14.00
N ALA A 216 -18.78 23.39 -14.64
CA ALA A 216 -20.09 22.84 -14.99
C ALA A 216 -20.92 22.52 -13.74
N ARG A 217 -20.32 21.95 -12.69
CA ARG A 217 -21.00 21.75 -11.38
C ARG A 217 -21.44 23.05 -10.70
N PHE A 218 -20.73 24.17 -10.89
CA PHE A 218 -21.18 25.48 -10.37
C PHE A 218 -22.43 26.01 -11.10
N THR A 219 -22.65 25.59 -12.34
CA THR A 219 -23.67 26.15 -13.24
C THR A 219 -24.83 25.20 -13.54
N GLY A 220 -24.65 23.89 -13.39
CA GLY A 220 -25.54 22.85 -13.93
C GLY A 220 -25.28 22.55 -15.41
N GLY A 221 -24.04 22.74 -15.87
CA GLY A 221 -23.65 22.67 -17.28
C GLY A 221 -23.39 21.25 -17.80
N THR A 222 -23.15 21.15 -19.11
CA THR A 222 -22.82 19.91 -19.81
C THR A 222 -21.39 19.97 -20.34
N VAL A 223 -20.59 18.92 -20.10
CA VAL A 223 -19.24 18.72 -20.68
C VAL A 223 -19.20 17.30 -21.26
N ASP A 224 -18.67 17.14 -22.47
CA ASP A 224 -18.58 15.86 -23.19
C ASP A 224 -19.89 15.04 -23.25
N GLY A 225 -21.03 15.73 -23.34
CA GLY A 225 -22.37 15.14 -23.36
C GLY A 225 -22.91 14.72 -21.98
N VAL A 226 -22.11 14.80 -20.91
CA VAL A 226 -22.54 14.56 -19.53
C VAL A 226 -23.04 15.87 -18.91
N THR A 227 -24.28 15.89 -18.45
CA THR A 227 -24.82 17.03 -17.68
C THR A 227 -24.49 16.82 -16.20
N TYR A 228 -23.91 17.82 -15.57
CA TYR A 228 -23.45 17.76 -14.19
C TYR A 228 -24.48 18.36 -13.23
N GLU A 229 -24.73 17.67 -12.11
CA GLU A 229 -25.61 18.16 -11.05
C GLU A 229 -25.06 19.49 -10.51
N LYS A 230 -25.93 20.51 -10.45
CA LYS A 230 -25.56 21.82 -9.93
C LYS A 230 -25.39 21.77 -8.42
N VAL A 231 -24.27 22.24 -7.91
CA VAL A 231 -24.00 22.32 -6.47
C VAL A 231 -24.84 23.45 -5.85
N ALA A 232 -25.58 23.15 -4.79
CA ALA A 232 -26.48 24.08 -4.10
C ALA A 232 -25.79 24.94 -3.01
N PHE A 233 -24.53 24.65 -2.72
CA PHE A 233 -23.67 25.35 -1.75
C PHE A 233 -22.43 25.92 -2.46
N PRO A 234 -21.86 27.04 -1.98
CA PRO A 234 -20.62 27.55 -2.53
C PRO A 234 -19.43 26.68 -2.08
N TYR A 235 -18.51 26.47 -3.02
CA TYR A 235 -17.15 26.07 -2.69
C TYR A 235 -16.32 27.30 -2.29
N LEU A 236 -15.47 27.11 -1.28
CA LEU A 236 -14.61 28.13 -0.71
C LEU A 236 -13.13 27.76 -0.96
N GLY A 237 -12.28 28.76 -1.17
CA GLY A 237 -10.85 28.55 -1.44
C GLY A 237 -10.11 29.88 -1.49
N ALA A 238 -9.97 30.54 -0.33
CA ALA A 238 -9.40 31.87 -0.17
C ALA A 238 -7.98 31.99 -0.75
N ASN A 239 -7.17 30.94 -0.65
CA ASN A 239 -5.81 30.89 -1.16
C ASN A 239 -5.72 30.51 -2.65
N VAL A 240 -6.84 30.22 -3.31
CA VAL A 240 -6.88 29.79 -4.71
C VAL A 240 -7.17 31.00 -5.61
N LYS A 241 -6.19 31.38 -6.44
CA LYS A 241 -6.36 32.44 -7.45
C LYS A 241 -6.39 31.83 -8.85
N GLY A 242 -7.09 32.49 -9.79
CA GLY A 242 -7.23 32.06 -11.19
C GLY A 242 -8.47 31.19 -11.50
N LEU A 243 -9.21 30.74 -10.49
CA LEU A 243 -10.46 29.97 -10.67
C LEU A 243 -11.70 30.81 -10.29
N PRO A 244 -12.48 31.34 -11.26
CA PRO A 244 -13.71 32.07 -10.95
C PRO A 244 -14.79 31.11 -10.44
N GLY A 245 -15.58 31.58 -9.46
CA GLY A 245 -16.72 30.84 -8.88
C GLY A 245 -16.50 30.37 -7.44
N LEU A 246 -15.26 30.35 -6.95
CA LEU A 246 -14.97 30.14 -5.53
C LEU A 246 -15.24 31.41 -4.70
N GLY A 247 -15.72 31.23 -3.47
CA GLY A 247 -15.69 32.27 -2.44
C GLY A 247 -14.41 32.18 -1.60
N GLU A 248 -14.02 33.25 -0.91
CA GLU A 248 -12.93 33.18 0.08
C GLU A 248 -13.49 32.71 1.44
N TYR A 249 -14.67 33.21 1.82
CA TYR A 249 -15.36 32.86 3.05
C TYR A 249 -16.88 32.95 2.89
N LYS A 250 -17.63 32.45 3.88
CA LYS A 250 -19.08 32.64 4.00
C LYS A 250 -19.48 32.88 5.46
N VAL A 251 -20.31 33.91 5.70
CA VAL A 251 -20.83 34.21 7.04
C VAL A 251 -22.22 33.62 7.23
N TRP A 252 -22.39 32.81 8.28
CA TRP A 252 -23.67 32.35 8.78
C TRP A 252 -24.08 33.18 10.00
N THR A 253 -25.31 33.69 10.03
CA THR A 253 -25.91 34.23 11.26
C THR A 253 -26.77 33.14 11.89
N SER A 254 -26.42 32.73 13.12
CA SER A 254 -27.20 31.73 13.86
C SER A 254 -28.58 32.27 14.26
N PRO A 255 -29.58 31.40 14.56
CA PRO A 255 -30.88 31.86 15.06
C PRO A 255 -30.81 32.70 16.35
N SER A 256 -29.79 32.49 17.19
CA SER A 256 -29.52 33.34 18.37
C SER A 256 -28.74 34.63 18.05
N GLY A 257 -28.42 34.89 16.78
CA GLY A 257 -27.84 36.14 16.28
C GLY A 257 -26.31 36.21 16.26
N VAL A 258 -25.61 35.08 16.42
CA VAL A 258 -24.12 35.05 16.38
C VAL A 258 -23.66 34.88 14.94
N LYS A 259 -22.72 35.73 14.49
CA LYS A 259 -22.11 35.66 13.16
C LYS A 259 -20.90 34.73 13.16
N VAL A 260 -20.99 33.60 12.48
CA VAL A 260 -19.90 32.64 12.28
C VAL A 260 -19.38 32.77 10.85
N ALA A 261 -18.14 33.21 10.68
CA ALA A 261 -17.47 33.18 9.39
C ALA A 261 -16.73 31.85 9.21
N PHE A 262 -16.94 31.24 8.05
CA PHE A 262 -16.24 30.05 7.60
C PHE A 262 -15.29 30.46 6.47
N ILE A 263 -13.98 30.36 6.68
CA ILE A 263 -12.95 30.66 5.68
C ILE A 263 -12.49 29.33 5.09
N GLY A 264 -12.66 29.14 3.78
CA GLY A 264 -12.20 27.93 3.10
C GLY A 264 -10.80 28.08 2.55
N ALA A 265 -9.99 27.02 2.64
CA ALA A 265 -8.70 26.93 1.97
C ALA A 265 -8.36 25.47 1.63
N ILE A 266 -7.50 25.31 0.63
CA ILE A 266 -6.84 24.05 0.26
C ILE A 266 -5.34 24.23 0.48
N GLU A 267 -4.59 23.17 0.66
CA GLU A 267 -3.12 23.21 0.74
C GLU A 267 -2.41 23.88 -0.46
N ASP A 268 -1.15 24.28 -0.28
CA ASP A 268 -0.34 24.91 -1.33
C ASP A 268 0.46 23.94 -2.21
N ASP A 269 0.43 22.62 -1.93
CA ASP A 269 1.02 21.54 -2.74
C ASP A 269 -0.02 20.62 -3.41
N ALA A 270 -1.29 21.06 -3.52
CA ALA A 270 -2.37 20.35 -4.20
C ALA A 270 -2.01 19.97 -5.65
N ASP A 271 -1.18 20.77 -6.33
CA ASP A 271 -0.71 20.51 -7.70
C ASP A 271 0.14 19.25 -7.85
N THR A 272 0.64 18.72 -6.74
CA THR A 272 1.35 17.43 -6.68
C THR A 272 0.40 16.22 -6.56
N LYS A 273 -0.89 16.45 -6.27
CA LYS A 273 -1.92 15.43 -6.01
C LYS A 273 -2.94 15.25 -7.13
N VAL A 274 -2.84 16.02 -8.22
CA VAL A 274 -3.75 15.94 -9.38
C VAL A 274 -2.95 15.99 -10.69
N PHE A 275 -3.64 16.09 -11.84
CA PHE A 275 -2.97 16.20 -13.14
C PHE A 275 -1.98 17.37 -13.22
N PRO A 276 -0.71 17.13 -13.66
CA PRO A 276 0.22 18.20 -14.03
C PRO A 276 -0.32 19.07 -15.17
N GLY A 277 -1.08 20.11 -14.82
CA GLY A 277 -1.86 20.93 -15.76
C GLY A 277 -3.35 21.07 -15.44
N THR A 278 -3.93 20.27 -14.54
CA THR A 278 -5.30 20.49 -14.00
C THR A 278 -5.42 21.90 -13.43
N PHE A 279 -4.36 22.41 -12.80
CA PHE A 279 -4.28 23.78 -12.28
C PHE A 279 -3.61 24.79 -13.22
N ALA A 280 -3.58 24.53 -14.53
CA ALA A 280 -3.10 25.51 -15.50
C ALA A 280 -3.86 26.85 -15.35
N GLY A 281 -3.11 27.94 -15.20
CA GLY A 281 -3.65 29.29 -14.96
C GLY A 281 -4.10 29.58 -13.52
N MET A 282 -4.02 28.61 -12.60
CA MET A 282 -4.30 28.81 -11.18
C MET A 282 -3.01 29.05 -10.39
N LYS A 283 -3.15 29.64 -9.21
CA LYS A 283 -2.07 29.85 -8.23
C LYS A 283 -2.60 29.57 -6.84
N PHE A 284 -1.88 28.74 -6.09
CA PHE A 284 -2.13 28.49 -4.67
C PHE A 284 -1.21 29.40 -3.85
N GLU A 285 -1.82 30.16 -2.94
CA GLU A 285 -1.11 30.97 -1.96
C GLU A 285 -0.97 30.20 -0.65
N LYS A 286 0.00 30.59 0.18
CA LYS A 286 0.22 29.91 1.47
C LYS A 286 -1.06 30.01 2.32
N PRO A 287 -1.69 28.90 2.73
CA PRO A 287 -3.07 28.96 3.23
C PRO A 287 -3.17 29.67 4.59
N VAL A 288 -2.28 29.34 5.53
CA VAL A 288 -2.34 29.84 6.90
C VAL A 288 -2.22 31.37 7.00
N PRO A 289 -1.27 32.06 6.31
CA PRO A 289 -1.28 33.52 6.23
C PRO A 289 -2.60 34.10 5.73
N VAL A 290 -3.16 33.57 4.62
CA VAL A 290 -4.41 34.07 4.03
C VAL A 290 -5.59 33.90 5.00
N ILE A 291 -5.69 32.74 5.67
CA ILE A 291 -6.70 32.48 6.71
C ILE A 291 -6.57 33.48 7.85
N ASN A 292 -5.35 33.69 8.37
CA ASN A 292 -5.11 34.57 9.52
C ASN A 292 -5.44 36.04 9.21
N ASP A 293 -5.05 36.54 8.03
CA ASP A 293 -5.33 37.91 7.59
C ASP A 293 -6.84 38.15 7.38
N LEU A 294 -7.54 37.18 6.77
CA LEU A 294 -9.00 37.24 6.61
C LEU A 294 -9.72 37.16 7.96
N ALA A 295 -9.33 36.24 8.84
CA ALA A 295 -9.90 36.08 10.18
C ALA A 295 -9.81 37.38 11.00
N LYS A 296 -8.64 38.02 10.95
CA LYS A 296 -8.41 39.33 11.57
C LYS A 296 -9.32 40.39 10.97
N SER A 297 -9.30 40.57 9.65
CA SER A 297 -10.15 41.54 8.94
C SER A 297 -11.64 41.39 9.28
N LEU A 298 -12.15 40.15 9.32
CA LEU A 298 -13.56 39.86 9.57
C LEU A 298 -14.00 40.21 11.00
N LYS A 299 -13.15 39.95 12.00
CA LYS A 299 -13.40 40.34 13.39
C LYS A 299 -13.24 41.84 13.61
N GLU A 300 -12.18 42.47 13.10
CA GLU A 300 -11.93 43.91 13.25
C GLU A 300 -13.03 44.78 12.61
N LYS A 301 -13.64 44.32 11.51
CA LYS A 301 -14.78 44.99 10.85
C LYS A 301 -16.15 44.68 11.49
N GLY A 302 -16.22 43.76 12.46
CA GLY A 302 -17.49 43.30 13.04
C GLY A 302 -18.36 42.48 12.08
N GLU A 303 -17.78 41.93 11.02
CA GLU A 303 -18.43 41.04 10.06
C GLU A 303 -18.60 39.63 10.64
N ALA A 304 -17.69 39.21 11.53
CA ALA A 304 -17.73 37.94 12.26
C ALA A 304 -17.63 38.13 13.78
N ASP A 305 -18.35 37.31 14.53
CA ASP A 305 -18.20 37.13 15.98
C ASP A 305 -17.27 35.94 16.28
N VAL A 306 -17.42 34.88 15.48
CA VAL A 306 -16.63 33.64 15.53
C VAL A 306 -16.07 33.38 14.13
N VAL A 307 -14.81 32.94 14.03
CA VAL A 307 -14.16 32.56 12.76
C VAL A 307 -13.67 31.11 12.85
N ILE A 308 -14.10 30.30 11.88
CA ILE A 308 -13.69 28.90 11.70
C ILE A 308 -12.87 28.79 10.42
N ALA A 309 -11.68 28.22 10.54
CA ALA A 309 -10.88 27.80 9.39
C ALA A 309 -11.37 26.43 8.90
N MET A 310 -11.87 26.37 7.66
CA MET A 310 -12.15 25.14 6.93
C MET A 310 -10.97 24.90 5.98
N TYR A 311 -9.98 24.13 6.42
CA TYR A 311 -8.71 23.98 5.72
C TYR A 311 -8.48 22.53 5.35
N ASP A 312 -8.59 22.22 4.07
CA ASP A 312 -8.33 20.89 3.53
C ASP A 312 -6.82 20.61 3.53
N ASN A 313 -6.35 20.07 4.66
CA ASN A 313 -5.00 19.62 4.99
C ASN A 313 -5.01 18.89 6.35
N ASP A 314 -3.90 18.25 6.69
CA ASP A 314 -3.56 17.71 8.01
C ASP A 314 -3.79 18.74 9.14
N VAL A 315 -4.83 18.52 9.94
CA VAL A 315 -5.19 19.37 11.08
C VAL A 315 -4.07 19.46 12.12
N GLU A 316 -3.36 18.35 12.39
CA GLU A 316 -2.28 18.25 13.38
C GLU A 316 -1.09 19.16 13.02
N ARG A 317 -0.81 19.31 11.71
CA ARG A 317 0.23 20.22 11.19
C ARG A 317 -0.22 21.68 11.07
N SER A 318 -1.52 21.92 11.11
CA SER A 318 -2.13 23.18 10.71
C SER A 318 -2.61 24.01 11.91
N TYR A 319 -3.26 23.37 12.89
CA TYR A 319 -3.71 24.05 14.11
C TYR A 319 -2.60 24.83 14.83
N PRO A 320 -1.33 24.37 14.93
CA PRO A 320 -0.30 25.08 15.68
C PRO A 320 0.02 26.48 15.12
N LYS A 321 -0.25 26.71 13.83
CA LYS A 321 0.16 27.92 13.09
C LYS A 321 -0.96 28.96 12.93
N MET A 322 -2.16 28.66 13.42
CA MET A 322 -3.30 29.58 13.34
C MET A 322 -3.06 30.84 14.19
N GLY A 323 -3.64 31.95 13.76
CA GLY A 323 -3.62 33.24 14.46
C GLY A 323 -4.73 33.35 15.51
N ASP A 324 -4.55 34.24 16.48
CA ASP A 324 -5.46 34.52 17.61
C ASP A 324 -6.88 34.96 17.24
N HIS A 325 -7.11 35.29 15.96
CA HIS A 325 -8.42 35.64 15.43
C HIS A 325 -9.24 34.41 14.95
N VAL A 326 -8.63 33.22 14.85
CA VAL A 326 -9.30 31.95 14.51
C VAL A 326 -9.75 31.24 15.79
N ASP A 327 -11.05 30.95 15.93
CA ASP A 327 -11.61 30.32 17.14
C ASP A 327 -11.63 28.78 17.07
N GLY A 328 -11.43 28.22 15.88
CA GLY A 328 -11.37 26.79 15.66
C GLY A 328 -11.06 26.42 14.22
N ILE A 329 -10.66 25.17 14.01
CA ILE A 329 -10.27 24.62 12.71
C ILE A 329 -10.98 23.29 12.44
N MET A 330 -11.38 23.13 11.19
CA MET A 330 -11.89 21.89 10.59
C MET A 330 -11.00 21.56 9.40
N GLY A 331 -10.64 20.28 9.18
CA GLY A 331 -9.83 19.89 8.03
C GLY A 331 -10.08 18.47 7.50
N GLY A 332 -9.26 18.09 6.51
CA GLY A 332 -9.46 16.98 5.59
C GLY A 332 -8.17 16.36 5.06
N ASP A 333 -8.19 15.94 3.78
CA ASP A 333 -7.15 15.28 2.94
C ASP A 333 -6.56 13.98 3.50
N THR A 334 -6.13 14.00 4.75
CA THR A 334 -5.36 12.91 5.36
C THR A 334 -6.15 11.65 5.67
N HIS A 335 -7.48 11.68 5.48
CA HIS A 335 -8.46 10.66 5.87
C HIS A 335 -8.47 10.32 7.37
N LYS A 336 -7.77 11.10 8.21
CA LYS A 336 -7.57 10.82 9.63
C LYS A 336 -8.60 11.52 10.50
N PRO A 337 -9.28 10.79 11.41
CA PRO A 337 -10.10 11.41 12.44
C PRO A 337 -9.23 12.19 13.45
N TYR A 338 -9.47 13.50 13.58
CA TYR A 338 -8.82 14.38 14.55
C TYR A 338 -9.88 15.02 15.47
N TYR A 339 -9.61 15.02 16.78
CA TYR A 339 -10.54 15.52 17.82
C TYR A 339 -9.80 16.23 18.95
N PHE A 340 -9.10 17.31 18.62
CA PHE A 340 -8.32 18.09 19.57
C PHE A 340 -9.18 19.16 20.24
N THR A 341 -9.47 18.97 21.52
CA THR A 341 -10.18 19.97 22.33
C THR A 341 -9.19 20.86 23.06
N LYS A 342 -9.32 22.18 22.93
CA LYS A 342 -8.53 23.20 23.66
C LYS A 342 -7.02 23.00 23.57
N VAL A 343 -6.53 22.81 22.35
CA VAL A 343 -5.10 22.80 22.08
C VAL A 343 -4.58 24.21 21.94
N LYS A 344 -3.31 24.41 22.32
CA LYS A 344 -2.61 25.69 22.17
C LYS A 344 -1.86 25.74 20.85
N THR A 345 -1.94 26.88 20.20
CA THR A 345 -1.12 27.22 19.04
C THR A 345 0.29 27.64 19.47
N GLU A 346 1.22 27.75 18.51
CA GLU A 346 2.57 28.28 18.74
C GLU A 346 2.52 29.74 19.23
N GLY A 347 1.49 30.50 18.83
CA GLY A 347 1.19 31.83 19.36
C GLY A 347 0.57 31.84 20.77
N GLY A 348 0.31 30.68 21.36
CA GLY A 348 -0.17 30.52 22.73
C GLY A 348 -1.67 30.71 22.95
N HIS A 349 -2.44 31.04 21.91
CA HIS A 349 -3.91 31.06 21.99
C HIS A 349 -4.48 29.63 21.99
N GLU A 350 -5.68 29.46 22.54
CA GLU A 350 -6.34 28.17 22.68
C GLU A 350 -7.52 28.06 21.70
N LEU A 351 -7.58 26.97 20.93
CA LEU A 351 -8.70 26.64 20.04
C LEU A 351 -9.02 25.14 20.07
N SER A 352 -10.13 24.75 19.44
CA SER A 352 -10.44 23.33 19.18
C SER A 352 -10.36 23.02 17.68
N ALA A 353 -9.91 21.81 17.36
CA ALA A 353 -9.50 21.41 16.03
C ALA A 353 -10.03 20.00 15.69
N THR A 354 -10.65 19.81 14.52
CA THR A 354 -11.28 18.54 14.16
C THR A 354 -11.16 18.15 12.68
N ALA A 355 -11.18 16.86 12.40
CA ALA A 355 -11.41 16.27 11.08
C ALA A 355 -12.25 14.99 11.28
N SER A 356 -13.24 14.72 10.43
CA SER A 356 -14.16 13.60 10.68
C SER A 356 -13.54 12.23 10.44
N GLY A 357 -12.56 12.12 9.55
CA GLY A 357 -12.06 10.83 9.04
C GLY A 357 -12.21 10.79 7.53
N SER A 358 -13.03 9.87 7.02
CA SER A 358 -13.32 9.72 5.59
C SER A 358 -14.59 8.91 5.37
N PHE A 359 -15.14 8.90 4.16
CA PHE A 359 -16.15 7.93 3.70
C PHE A 359 -17.46 7.87 4.52
N THR A 360 -17.76 8.87 5.35
CA THR A 360 -18.83 8.83 6.38
C THR A 360 -18.59 7.89 7.58
N ASP A 361 -17.33 7.57 7.89
CA ASP A 361 -16.93 6.75 9.04
C ASP A 361 -17.23 7.41 10.40
N ASN A 362 -17.20 8.74 10.46
CA ASN A 362 -17.68 9.57 11.55
C ASN A 362 -18.32 10.87 11.03
N LEU A 363 -19.07 11.52 11.92
CA LEU A 363 -19.49 12.91 11.83
C LEU A 363 -18.76 13.69 12.93
N SER A 364 -18.13 14.81 12.57
CA SER A 364 -17.52 15.71 13.54
C SER A 364 -18.51 16.79 13.98
N ASN A 365 -18.40 17.23 15.24
CA ASN A 365 -18.99 18.48 15.71
C ASN A 365 -17.90 19.33 16.39
N LEU A 366 -17.62 20.51 15.83
CA LEU A 366 -16.83 21.54 16.49
C LEU A 366 -17.79 22.43 17.28
N GLN A 367 -17.97 22.12 18.56
CA GLN A 367 -18.85 22.89 19.43
C GLN A 367 -18.14 24.15 19.93
N ILE A 368 -18.78 25.31 19.77
CA ILE A 368 -18.30 26.61 20.24
C ILE A 368 -19.33 27.20 21.20
N LYS A 369 -18.91 27.62 22.40
CA LYS A 369 -19.76 28.42 23.29
C LYS A 369 -19.35 29.88 23.23
N PHE A 370 -20.28 30.73 22.82
CA PHE A 370 -20.06 32.15 22.61
C PHE A 370 -20.89 32.96 23.61
N ASP A 371 -20.23 33.78 24.42
CA ASP A 371 -20.88 34.75 25.31
C ASP A 371 -21.23 36.01 24.52
N LYS A 372 -22.54 36.26 24.33
CA LYS A 372 -23.05 37.43 23.61
C LYS A 372 -22.78 38.75 24.31
N LYS A 373 -22.58 38.76 25.63
CA LYS A 373 -22.35 39.96 26.44
C LYS A 373 -20.91 40.43 26.35
N THR A 374 -19.93 39.53 26.47
CA THR A 374 -18.52 39.87 26.27
C THR A 374 -18.08 39.82 24.81
N ARG A 375 -18.91 39.23 23.92
CA ARG A 375 -18.64 38.98 22.50
C ARG A 375 -17.39 38.12 22.30
N LYS A 376 -17.25 37.04 23.08
CA LYS A 376 -16.10 36.15 23.08
C LYS A 376 -16.52 34.69 23.04
N VAL A 377 -15.68 33.87 22.41
CA VAL A 377 -15.68 32.41 22.66
C VAL A 377 -15.17 32.18 24.08
N VAL A 378 -15.94 31.44 24.87
CA VAL A 378 -15.65 31.11 26.28
C VAL A 378 -15.37 29.62 26.50
N ASP A 379 -15.74 28.79 25.53
CA ASP A 379 -15.51 27.34 25.54
C ASP A 379 -15.49 26.81 24.11
N SER A 380 -14.72 25.75 23.86
CA SER A 380 -14.77 25.01 22.60
C SER A 380 -14.45 23.53 22.84
N ALA A 381 -14.99 22.66 21.99
CA ALA A 381 -14.72 21.22 22.02
C ALA A 381 -14.83 20.60 20.62
N ALA A 382 -14.01 19.58 20.36
CA ALA A 382 -14.09 18.72 19.17
C ALA A 382 -14.70 17.37 19.57
N ILE A 383 -15.84 17.00 18.97
CA ILE A 383 -16.65 15.85 19.35
C ILE A 383 -16.77 14.86 18.19
N GLN A 384 -16.42 13.59 18.44
CA GLN A 384 -16.59 12.46 17.51
C GLN A 384 -17.98 11.84 17.65
N ILE A 385 -18.69 11.67 16.53
CA ILE A 385 -19.93 10.89 16.45
C ILE A 385 -19.69 9.78 15.42
N LYS A 386 -19.60 8.53 15.86
CA LYS A 386 -19.19 7.42 14.97
C LYS A 386 -20.31 7.00 14.04
N ALA A 387 -20.01 6.43 12.88
CA ALA A 387 -21.02 5.90 11.95
C ALA A 387 -22.05 4.99 12.63
N ALA A 388 -21.61 4.11 13.54
CA ALA A 388 -22.47 3.22 14.31
C ALA A 388 -23.45 3.94 15.27
N ASP A 389 -23.19 5.21 15.63
CA ASP A 389 -24.10 6.06 16.38
C ASP A 389 -25.00 6.89 15.46
N VAL A 390 -24.47 7.37 14.33
CA VAL A 390 -25.24 8.09 13.28
C VAL A 390 -26.41 7.24 12.77
N VAL A 391 -26.16 5.99 12.38
CA VAL A 391 -27.18 5.09 11.80
C VAL A 391 -28.36 4.77 12.73
N LYS A 392 -28.25 5.07 14.04
CA LYS A 392 -29.36 4.91 14.99
C LYS A 392 -30.52 5.87 14.72
N CYS A 393 -30.28 6.96 13.98
CA CYS A 393 -31.33 7.86 13.51
C CYS A 393 -32.29 7.17 12.51
N GLY A 394 -31.79 6.18 11.76
CA GLY A 394 -32.44 5.70 10.54
C GLY A 394 -32.07 6.55 9.32
N ASP A 395 -32.91 6.50 8.30
CA ASP A 395 -32.66 7.10 6.98
C ASP A 395 -33.47 8.39 6.76
N ASP A 396 -32.87 9.37 6.08
CA ASP A 396 -33.60 10.49 5.50
C ASP A 396 -34.24 10.05 4.18
N PRO A 397 -35.58 10.03 4.06
CA PRO A 397 -36.26 9.48 2.88
C PRO A 397 -35.90 10.23 1.58
N GLU A 398 -35.58 11.53 1.63
CA GLU A 398 -35.24 12.28 0.43
C GLU A 398 -33.83 11.97 -0.08
N VAL A 399 -32.88 11.74 0.84
CA VAL A 399 -31.50 11.38 0.49
C VAL A 399 -31.43 9.91 0.13
N LYS A 400 -32.12 9.04 0.88
CA LYS A 400 -32.27 7.61 0.56
C LYS A 400 -32.80 7.38 -0.85
N ALA A 401 -33.81 8.14 -1.29
CA ALA A 401 -34.32 8.03 -2.66
C ALA A 401 -33.26 8.35 -3.75
N VAL A 402 -32.30 9.23 -3.46
CA VAL A 402 -31.16 9.51 -4.37
C VAL A 402 -30.17 8.35 -4.35
N VAL A 403 -29.83 7.83 -3.18
CA VAL A 403 -28.91 6.68 -3.02
C VAL A 403 -29.47 5.42 -3.68
N ASP A 404 -30.73 5.06 -3.42
CA ASP A 404 -31.37 3.87 -3.98
C ASP A 404 -31.46 3.94 -5.52
N ALA A 405 -31.74 5.13 -6.08
CA ALA A 405 -31.72 5.35 -7.52
C ALA A 405 -30.30 5.23 -8.10
N ALA A 406 -29.29 5.73 -7.39
CA ALA A 406 -27.89 5.60 -7.80
C ALA A 406 -27.46 4.12 -7.83
N VAL A 407 -27.81 3.33 -6.82
CA VAL A 407 -27.53 1.89 -6.75
C VAL A 407 -28.20 1.14 -7.91
N ALA A 408 -29.43 1.51 -8.27
CA ALA A 408 -30.13 0.91 -9.42
C ALA A 408 -29.40 1.17 -10.75
N VAL A 409 -28.98 2.40 -11.02
CA VAL A 409 -28.21 2.75 -12.24
C VAL A 409 -26.82 2.14 -12.21
N ALA A 410 -26.17 2.07 -11.05
CA ALA A 410 -24.88 1.41 -10.89
C ALA A 410 -24.97 -0.08 -11.25
N LYS A 411 -26.02 -0.78 -10.80
CA LYS A 411 -26.27 -2.17 -11.18
C LYS A 411 -26.39 -2.35 -12.70
N GLU A 412 -27.07 -1.44 -13.39
CA GLU A 412 -27.19 -1.45 -14.86
C GLU A 412 -25.83 -1.22 -15.54
N LYS A 413 -25.14 -0.13 -15.19
CA LYS A 413 -23.79 0.18 -15.73
C LYS A 413 -22.79 -0.93 -15.42
N GLY A 414 -22.93 -1.60 -14.28
CA GLY A 414 -22.09 -2.69 -13.82
C GLY A 414 -22.18 -3.93 -14.68
N ALA A 415 -23.35 -4.21 -15.26
CA ALA A 415 -23.57 -5.34 -16.15
C ALA A 415 -22.95 -5.16 -17.55
N LYS A 416 -22.42 -3.98 -17.88
CA LYS A 416 -21.72 -3.75 -19.16
C LYS A 416 -20.50 -4.66 -19.27
N VAL A 417 -20.47 -5.48 -20.32
CA VAL A 417 -19.32 -6.32 -20.67
C VAL A 417 -18.17 -5.45 -21.19
N LEU A 418 -16.96 -5.71 -20.69
CA LEU A 418 -15.70 -5.07 -21.11
C LEU A 418 -14.90 -5.97 -22.05
N ALA A 419 -14.87 -7.27 -21.77
CA ALA A 419 -14.11 -8.26 -22.55
C ALA A 419 -14.78 -9.64 -22.51
N GLU A 420 -14.57 -10.43 -23.57
CA GLU A 420 -15.07 -11.80 -23.69
C GLU A 420 -13.94 -12.81 -23.92
N GLY A 421 -14.15 -14.04 -23.45
CA GLY A 421 -13.20 -15.15 -23.48
C GLY A 421 -12.03 -15.02 -22.50
N VAL A 422 -12.08 -14.10 -21.54
CA VAL A 422 -11.08 -13.96 -20.47
C VAL A 422 -11.12 -15.20 -19.58
N GLY A 423 -9.97 -15.70 -19.16
CA GLY A 423 -9.88 -16.86 -18.26
C GLY A 423 -10.19 -16.52 -16.79
N ASN A 424 -10.22 -17.54 -15.93
CA ASN A 424 -10.43 -17.37 -14.49
C ASN A 424 -9.10 -17.05 -13.79
N PHE A 425 -9.00 -15.91 -13.10
CA PHE A 425 -7.79 -15.51 -12.36
C PHE A 425 -8.09 -15.44 -10.86
N TYR A 426 -7.33 -16.21 -10.07
CA TYR A 426 -7.60 -16.39 -8.63
C TYR A 426 -6.54 -15.65 -7.80
N ARG A 427 -6.96 -15.14 -6.63
CA ARG A 427 -6.02 -14.77 -5.56
C ARG A 427 -5.36 -16.01 -4.98
N GLY A 428 -4.31 -15.79 -4.20
CA GLY A 428 -3.65 -16.86 -3.46
C GLY A 428 -4.61 -17.55 -2.48
N GLN A 429 -4.52 -18.88 -2.37
CA GLN A 429 -5.38 -19.72 -1.53
C GLN A 429 -4.56 -20.65 -0.61
N GLN A 430 -5.17 -21.03 0.50
CA GLN A 430 -4.75 -22.03 1.47
C GLN A 430 -5.99 -22.78 2.01
N ASP A 431 -5.80 -23.86 2.76
CA ASP A 431 -6.88 -24.71 3.32
C ASP A 431 -7.94 -23.90 4.10
N SER A 432 -7.55 -22.80 4.74
CA SER A 432 -8.44 -21.90 5.50
C SER A 432 -8.90 -20.62 4.77
N GLY A 433 -8.71 -20.51 3.45
CA GLY A 433 -9.18 -19.38 2.64
C GLY A 433 -8.06 -18.63 1.90
N GLU A 434 -8.08 -17.29 1.95
CA GLU A 434 -7.10 -16.44 1.24
C GLU A 434 -5.68 -16.58 1.81
N ASN A 435 -4.69 -16.78 0.93
CA ASN A 435 -3.27 -16.79 1.23
C ASN A 435 -2.58 -15.62 0.51
N ARG A 436 -2.00 -14.68 1.28
CA ARG A 436 -1.27 -13.52 0.73
C ARG A 436 0.23 -13.73 0.57
N GLY A 437 0.76 -14.91 0.91
CA GLY A 437 2.17 -15.27 0.77
C GLY A 437 2.49 -16.11 -0.46
N THR A 438 1.49 -16.54 -1.25
CA THR A 438 1.70 -17.26 -2.50
C THR A 438 1.53 -16.36 -3.72
N GLU A 439 2.20 -16.70 -4.83
CA GLU A 439 1.95 -16.06 -6.12
C GLU A 439 0.49 -16.32 -6.56
N SER A 440 -0.12 -15.33 -7.24
CA SER A 440 -1.51 -15.39 -7.67
C SER A 440 -1.65 -14.88 -9.10
N THR A 441 -2.49 -15.53 -9.91
CA THR A 441 -2.62 -15.18 -11.33
C THR A 441 -3.27 -13.81 -11.51
N ILE A 442 -4.24 -13.44 -10.66
CA ILE A 442 -4.86 -12.11 -10.69
C ILE A 442 -3.86 -11.00 -10.30
N GLY A 443 -2.95 -11.27 -9.35
CA GLY A 443 -1.88 -10.34 -9.01
C GLY A 443 -0.88 -10.17 -10.15
N GLY A 444 -0.57 -11.24 -10.87
CA GLY A 444 0.20 -11.17 -12.11
C GLY A 444 -0.50 -10.35 -13.21
N LEU A 445 -1.79 -10.58 -13.41
CA LEU A 445 -2.59 -9.88 -14.42
C LEU A 445 -2.74 -8.39 -14.14
N ILE A 446 -3.01 -7.99 -12.90
CA ILE A 446 -3.07 -6.56 -12.51
C ILE A 446 -1.68 -5.94 -12.65
N ALA A 447 -0.61 -6.63 -12.28
CA ALA A 447 0.74 -6.13 -12.50
C ALA A 447 1.10 -6.00 -14.00
N ASP A 448 0.61 -6.88 -14.87
CA ASP A 448 0.68 -6.71 -16.33
C ASP A 448 -0.09 -5.46 -16.79
N ALA A 449 -1.25 -5.17 -16.20
CA ALA A 449 -2.01 -3.94 -16.45
C ALA A 449 -1.26 -2.68 -15.98
N MET A 450 -0.64 -2.70 -14.80
CA MET A 450 0.19 -1.60 -14.27
C MET A 450 1.44 -1.33 -15.13
N ARG A 451 1.93 -2.33 -15.87
CA ARG A 451 3.02 -2.15 -16.84
C ARG A 451 2.53 -1.71 -18.23
N GLY A 452 1.34 -2.18 -18.63
CA GLY A 452 0.87 -2.10 -20.02
C GLY A 452 -0.13 -0.98 -20.33
N SER A 453 -0.80 -0.41 -19.33
CA SER A 453 -1.96 0.49 -19.53
C SER A 453 -1.61 1.97 -19.45
N PHE A 454 -0.42 2.31 -18.98
CA PHE A 454 0.08 3.68 -18.91
C PHE A 454 1.58 3.75 -19.20
N LYS A 455 2.09 4.98 -19.25
CA LYS A 455 3.47 5.34 -19.54
C LYS A 455 3.96 6.35 -18.52
N THR A 456 5.25 6.67 -18.52
CA THR A 456 5.76 7.82 -17.77
C THR A 456 5.16 9.13 -18.29
N LEU A 457 5.25 10.20 -17.50
CA LEU A 457 4.85 11.55 -17.95
C LEU A 457 5.68 12.02 -19.16
N ASP A 458 6.90 11.50 -19.31
CA ASP A 458 7.79 11.71 -20.46
C ASP A 458 7.47 10.75 -21.65
N ASN A 459 6.33 10.04 -21.62
CA ASN A 459 5.83 9.12 -22.66
C ASN A 459 6.68 7.84 -22.89
N GLU A 460 7.54 7.47 -21.93
CA GLU A 460 8.31 6.23 -21.95
C GLU A 460 7.49 5.03 -21.41
N PRO A 461 7.71 3.80 -21.92
CA PRO A 461 7.10 2.60 -21.34
C PRO A 461 7.48 2.38 -19.87
N ILE A 462 6.58 1.73 -19.11
CA ILE A 462 6.92 1.23 -17.77
C ILE A 462 7.72 -0.07 -17.89
N ASP A 463 8.87 -0.15 -17.21
CA ASP A 463 9.75 -1.33 -17.25
C ASP A 463 9.14 -2.52 -16.50
N ILE A 464 8.60 -2.25 -15.31
CA ILE A 464 8.09 -3.25 -14.35
C ILE A 464 6.74 -2.79 -13.80
N GLY A 465 5.74 -3.68 -13.80
CA GLY A 465 4.50 -3.47 -13.06
C GLY A 465 4.47 -4.32 -11.79
N ILE A 466 3.95 -3.77 -10.69
CA ILE A 466 3.78 -4.47 -9.42
C ILE A 466 2.40 -4.18 -8.79
N ILE A 467 1.92 -5.07 -7.93
CA ILE A 467 0.76 -4.82 -7.05
C ILE A 467 0.90 -5.58 -5.73
N ASN A 468 0.38 -5.02 -4.62
CA ASN A 468 0.34 -5.70 -3.33
C ASN A 468 -0.88 -6.63 -3.23
N ALA A 469 -0.71 -7.84 -2.68
CA ALA A 469 -1.81 -8.78 -2.48
C ALA A 469 -2.96 -8.22 -1.60
N GLY A 470 -2.72 -7.17 -0.80
CA GLY A 470 -3.76 -6.52 0.00
C GLY A 470 -4.76 -5.65 -0.80
N GLY A 471 -4.31 -5.10 -1.93
CA GLY A 471 -5.10 -4.29 -2.85
C GLY A 471 -6.12 -5.10 -3.67
N ILE A 472 -5.92 -6.41 -3.79
CA ILE A 472 -6.75 -7.31 -4.61
C ILE A 472 -7.83 -7.93 -3.75
N ARG A 473 -9.11 -7.69 -4.07
CA ARG A 473 -10.24 -7.98 -3.15
C ARG A 473 -11.15 -9.11 -3.57
N ALA A 474 -11.08 -9.51 -4.83
CA ALA A 474 -11.79 -10.66 -5.37
C ALA A 474 -10.91 -11.41 -6.37
N ASP A 475 -11.35 -12.63 -6.68
CA ASP A 475 -10.90 -13.37 -7.84
C ASP A 475 -11.66 -12.82 -9.07
N LEU A 476 -11.02 -12.75 -10.23
CA LEU A 476 -11.70 -12.42 -11.48
C LEU A 476 -12.24 -13.73 -12.08
N LEU A 477 -13.54 -13.96 -11.95
CA LEU A 477 -14.24 -15.16 -12.41
C LEU A 477 -15.29 -14.76 -13.45
N PRO A 478 -14.93 -14.65 -14.74
CA PRO A 478 -15.84 -14.21 -15.80
C PRO A 478 -17.05 -15.14 -15.95
N THR A 479 -18.26 -14.57 -16.04
CA THR A 479 -19.48 -15.38 -16.28
C THR A 479 -19.58 -15.64 -17.78
N ASP A 480 -19.64 -16.91 -18.19
CA ASP A 480 -19.57 -17.34 -19.60
C ASP A 480 -18.36 -16.74 -20.36
N GLY A 481 -17.23 -16.57 -19.67
CA GLY A 481 -16.02 -15.94 -20.21
C GLY A 481 -16.10 -14.41 -20.34
N LYS A 482 -17.19 -13.77 -19.89
CA LYS A 482 -17.42 -12.32 -19.98
C LYS A 482 -17.02 -11.63 -18.68
N VAL A 483 -16.16 -10.62 -18.79
CA VAL A 483 -15.83 -9.69 -17.71
C VAL A 483 -16.72 -8.47 -17.84
N THR A 484 -17.37 -8.08 -16.74
CA THR A 484 -18.16 -6.86 -16.65
C THR A 484 -17.42 -5.72 -15.94
N VAL A 485 -17.95 -4.50 -16.03
CA VAL A 485 -17.46 -3.36 -15.23
C VAL A 485 -17.54 -3.68 -13.73
N ALA A 486 -18.62 -4.30 -13.27
CA ALA A 486 -18.78 -4.68 -11.87
C ALA A 486 -17.71 -5.65 -11.39
N ASP A 487 -17.24 -6.58 -12.22
CA ASP A 487 -16.18 -7.52 -11.87
C ASP A 487 -14.84 -6.81 -11.63
N VAL A 488 -14.50 -5.83 -12.48
CA VAL A 488 -13.27 -5.02 -12.32
C VAL A 488 -13.29 -4.24 -11.01
N PHE A 489 -14.41 -3.57 -10.70
CA PHE A 489 -14.59 -2.86 -9.42
C PHE A 489 -14.57 -3.81 -8.21
N LYS A 490 -15.10 -5.03 -8.35
CA LYS A 490 -15.07 -6.05 -7.28
C LYS A 490 -13.65 -6.54 -6.99
N VAL A 491 -12.77 -6.58 -7.99
CA VAL A 491 -11.36 -6.95 -7.85
C VAL A 491 -10.55 -5.79 -7.26
N GLN A 492 -10.75 -4.55 -7.75
CA GLN A 492 -10.08 -3.32 -7.30
C GLN A 492 -11.10 -2.25 -6.84
N PRO A 493 -11.65 -2.38 -5.61
CA PRO A 493 -12.72 -1.50 -5.12
C PRO A 493 -12.22 -0.20 -4.48
N PHE A 494 -10.90 -0.04 -4.31
CA PHE A 494 -10.30 1.03 -3.52
C PHE A 494 -10.12 2.36 -4.27
N SER A 495 -10.42 2.39 -5.57
CA SER A 495 -10.28 3.62 -6.37
C SER A 495 -8.88 4.23 -6.30
N ASN A 496 -7.81 3.42 -6.18
CA ASN A 496 -6.48 3.99 -6.01
C ASN A 496 -6.09 4.75 -7.28
N GLU A 497 -5.39 5.86 -7.14
CA GLU A 497 -4.58 6.38 -8.23
C GLU A 497 -3.50 5.35 -8.60
N VAL A 498 -3.05 5.38 -9.85
CA VAL A 498 -1.84 4.65 -10.28
C VAL A 498 -0.71 5.63 -10.53
N GLY A 499 0.52 5.13 -10.56
CA GLY A 499 1.71 5.95 -10.68
C GLY A 499 2.93 5.11 -11.02
N TYR A 500 4.10 5.75 -11.01
CA TYR A 500 5.38 5.06 -11.04
C TYR A 500 6.42 5.74 -10.15
N VAL A 501 7.42 4.95 -9.73
CA VAL A 501 8.68 5.44 -9.14
C VAL A 501 9.85 5.05 -10.03
N LYS A 502 11.03 5.62 -9.77
CA LYS A 502 12.30 5.22 -10.38
C LYS A 502 13.16 4.55 -9.31
N MET A 503 13.59 3.31 -9.57
CA MET A 503 14.37 2.50 -8.62
C MET A 503 15.59 1.89 -9.30
N THR A 504 16.74 1.82 -8.63
CA THR A 504 17.87 1.00 -9.11
C THR A 504 17.55 -0.49 -8.95
N GLY A 505 18.22 -1.35 -9.72
CA GLY A 505 18.06 -2.81 -9.57
C GLY A 505 18.34 -3.31 -8.14
N LYS A 506 19.27 -2.67 -7.43
CA LYS A 506 19.55 -2.91 -6.01
C LYS A 506 18.36 -2.55 -5.11
N GLN A 507 17.71 -1.41 -5.33
CA GLN A 507 16.50 -1.02 -4.59
C GLN A 507 15.33 -1.95 -4.92
N PHE A 508 15.18 -2.38 -6.17
CA PHE A 508 14.17 -3.36 -6.56
C PHE A 508 14.41 -4.74 -5.93
N LYS A 509 15.67 -5.16 -5.76
CA LYS A 509 15.99 -6.35 -4.94
C LYS A 509 15.51 -6.16 -3.49
N THR A 510 15.82 -5.03 -2.85
CA THR A 510 15.35 -4.74 -1.49
C THR A 510 13.82 -4.77 -1.38
N LEU A 511 13.10 -4.29 -2.40
CA LEU A 511 11.64 -4.35 -2.46
C LEU A 511 11.12 -5.80 -2.45
N LEU A 512 11.76 -6.71 -3.20
CA LEU A 512 11.41 -8.13 -3.21
C LEU A 512 11.78 -8.82 -1.89
N GLU A 513 12.90 -8.47 -1.25
CA GLU A 513 13.26 -8.95 0.10
C GLU A 513 12.24 -8.52 1.15
N GLN A 514 11.69 -7.31 1.05
CA GLN A 514 10.66 -6.78 1.95
C GLN A 514 9.30 -7.49 1.82
N GLN A 515 9.11 -8.46 0.92
CA GLN A 515 7.90 -9.29 0.91
C GLN A 515 7.78 -10.16 2.16
N TRP A 516 8.90 -10.68 2.68
CA TRP A 516 8.90 -11.40 3.96
C TRP A 516 8.79 -10.40 5.11
N LYS A 517 7.93 -10.70 6.08
CA LYS A 517 7.58 -9.79 7.18
C LYS A 517 7.87 -10.43 8.52
N VAL A 518 8.41 -9.63 9.45
CA VAL A 518 8.49 -9.98 10.87
C VAL A 518 7.08 -9.97 11.45
N LEU A 519 6.71 -11.05 12.15
CA LEU A 519 5.41 -11.19 12.79
C LEU A 519 5.34 -10.34 14.06
N GLY A 520 4.20 -9.70 14.31
CA GLY A 520 3.90 -8.98 15.55
C GLY A 520 3.83 -7.45 15.39
N GLU A 521 4.94 -6.79 15.06
CA GLU A 521 5.01 -5.31 15.12
C GLU A 521 4.12 -4.59 14.10
N LYS A 522 4.09 -5.08 12.85
CA LYS A 522 3.34 -4.46 11.73
C LYS A 522 2.61 -5.46 10.83
N SER A 523 2.91 -6.76 10.95
CA SER A 523 2.29 -7.82 10.14
C SER A 523 1.80 -8.98 11.00
N THR A 524 0.63 -9.51 10.63
CA THR A 524 0.08 -10.77 11.13
C THR A 524 0.35 -11.96 10.20
N ARG A 525 1.11 -11.74 9.11
CA ARG A 525 1.44 -12.74 8.08
C ARG A 525 2.95 -12.78 7.83
N PRO A 526 3.56 -13.97 7.63
CA PRO A 526 5.01 -14.08 7.43
C PRO A 526 5.48 -13.59 6.05
N MET A 527 4.57 -13.46 5.08
CA MET A 527 4.83 -12.84 3.79
C MET A 527 3.61 -12.04 3.29
N LEU A 528 3.88 -10.95 2.59
CA LEU A 528 2.96 -10.28 1.66
C LEU A 528 3.61 -10.33 0.27
N LYS A 529 3.14 -11.25 -0.57
CA LYS A 529 3.62 -11.46 -1.93
C LYS A 529 3.24 -10.26 -2.81
N LEU A 530 4.18 -9.79 -3.62
CA LEU A 530 3.91 -8.85 -4.70
C LEU A 530 3.45 -9.64 -5.95
N GLY A 531 2.37 -9.19 -6.57
CA GLY A 531 2.10 -9.52 -7.97
C GLY A 531 3.09 -8.78 -8.86
N LEU A 532 3.65 -9.47 -9.86
CA LEU A 532 4.68 -8.96 -10.76
C LEU A 532 4.25 -9.12 -12.22
N SER A 533 4.62 -8.15 -13.06
CA SER A 533 4.41 -8.21 -14.51
C SER A 533 5.21 -9.35 -15.13
N LYS A 534 4.70 -9.95 -16.21
CA LYS A 534 5.17 -11.21 -16.79
C LYS A 534 6.63 -11.23 -17.26
N ASN A 535 7.24 -10.05 -17.43
CA ASN A 535 8.66 -9.93 -17.76
C ASN A 535 9.59 -10.11 -16.56
N VAL A 536 9.08 -10.07 -15.32
CA VAL A 536 9.89 -10.25 -14.11
C VAL A 536 9.78 -11.67 -13.59
N LYS A 537 10.93 -12.32 -13.38
CA LYS A 537 11.05 -13.62 -12.69
C LYS A 537 12.08 -13.47 -11.57
N TYR A 538 11.94 -14.22 -10.48
CA TYR A 538 12.97 -14.24 -9.44
C TYR A 538 13.10 -15.60 -8.78
N THR A 539 14.29 -15.89 -8.27
CA THR A 539 14.54 -17.04 -7.40
C THR A 539 14.93 -16.56 -6.00
N PHE A 540 14.64 -17.38 -5.00
CA PHE A 540 15.00 -17.09 -3.61
C PHE A 540 15.44 -18.35 -2.88
N ASP A 541 16.22 -18.20 -1.82
CA ASP A 541 16.62 -19.28 -0.94
C ASP A 541 15.95 -19.10 0.44
N PRO A 542 14.91 -19.90 0.77
CA PRO A 542 14.21 -19.80 2.05
C PRO A 542 15.09 -20.14 3.27
N ALA A 543 16.23 -20.81 3.09
CA ALA A 543 17.18 -21.10 4.16
C ALA A 543 18.02 -19.87 4.57
N LYS A 544 18.02 -18.80 3.77
CA LYS A 544 18.72 -17.55 4.08
C LYS A 544 17.92 -16.64 5.00
N LYS A 545 18.65 -15.75 5.67
CA LYS A 545 18.08 -14.70 6.53
C LYS A 545 17.23 -13.75 5.68
N MET A 546 16.16 -13.20 6.28
CA MET A 546 15.38 -12.14 5.63
C MET A 546 16.31 -10.97 5.25
N GLY A 547 16.16 -10.42 4.03
CA GLY A 547 17.09 -9.43 3.48
C GLY A 547 18.21 -10.02 2.60
N GLU A 548 18.41 -11.35 2.64
CA GLU A 548 19.40 -12.07 1.85
C GLU A 548 18.79 -13.22 1.02
N ARG A 549 17.45 -13.33 0.97
CA ARG A 549 16.74 -14.47 0.38
C ARG A 549 16.76 -14.46 -1.14
N ILE A 550 16.62 -13.30 -1.79
CA ILE A 550 16.57 -13.20 -3.25
C ILE A 550 17.94 -13.57 -3.84
N THR A 551 17.98 -14.64 -4.63
CA THR A 551 19.19 -15.20 -5.25
C THR A 551 19.37 -14.77 -6.69
N SER A 552 18.28 -14.53 -7.42
CA SER A 552 18.32 -14.03 -8.80
C SER A 552 17.07 -13.24 -9.13
N ILE A 553 17.19 -12.23 -10.01
CA ILE A 553 16.07 -11.47 -10.59
C ILE A 553 16.34 -11.34 -12.08
N LEU A 554 15.37 -11.71 -12.90
CA LEU A 554 15.37 -11.52 -14.34
C LEU A 554 14.32 -10.50 -14.75
N ILE A 555 14.68 -9.62 -15.68
CA ILE A 555 13.77 -8.72 -16.39
C ILE A 555 13.94 -9.01 -17.87
N ASP A 556 12.85 -9.38 -18.55
CA ASP A 556 12.84 -9.79 -19.97
C ASP A 556 13.89 -10.90 -20.24
N ASP A 557 13.91 -11.89 -19.33
CA ASP A 557 14.82 -13.05 -19.28
C ASP A 557 16.33 -12.74 -19.19
N LYS A 558 16.68 -11.51 -18.78
CA LYS A 558 18.07 -11.08 -18.52
C LYS A 558 18.28 -10.74 -17.05
N PRO A 559 19.46 -11.04 -16.46
CA PRO A 559 19.80 -10.59 -15.11
C PRO A 559 19.55 -9.09 -14.91
N ILE A 560 18.99 -8.73 -13.75
CA ILE A 560 18.86 -7.32 -13.37
C ILE A 560 20.24 -6.67 -13.22
N ASP A 561 20.42 -5.51 -13.83
CA ASP A 561 21.59 -4.66 -13.56
C ASP A 561 21.33 -3.94 -12.23
N PRO A 562 22.19 -4.09 -11.21
CA PRO A 562 21.96 -3.54 -9.88
C PRO A 562 22.00 -2.00 -9.83
N GLU A 563 22.74 -1.36 -10.75
CA GLU A 563 22.93 0.10 -10.77
C GLU A 563 22.04 0.78 -11.82
N LYS A 564 21.57 0.05 -12.84
CA LYS A 564 20.54 0.57 -13.77
C LYS A 564 19.26 0.96 -13.02
N THR A 565 18.71 2.12 -13.39
CA THR A 565 17.40 2.59 -12.96
C THR A 565 16.27 2.05 -13.84
N TYR A 566 15.19 1.60 -13.21
CA TYR A 566 13.97 1.09 -13.83
C TYR A 566 12.76 1.91 -13.36
N SER A 567 11.75 2.04 -14.22
CA SER A 567 10.42 2.52 -13.84
C SER A 567 9.55 1.39 -13.30
N VAL A 568 8.99 1.60 -12.12
CA VAL A 568 8.16 0.62 -11.42
C VAL A 568 6.76 1.20 -11.24
N GLY A 569 5.79 0.69 -12.01
CA GLY A 569 4.39 1.13 -12.02
C GLY A 569 3.51 0.33 -11.06
N SER A 570 2.62 1.03 -10.34
CA SER A 570 1.70 0.43 -9.37
C SER A 570 0.62 1.44 -8.91
N VAL A 571 -0.19 1.05 -7.93
CA VAL A 571 -1.09 1.95 -7.18
C VAL A 571 -0.32 2.85 -6.21
N THR A 572 -0.75 4.09 -6.00
CA THR A 572 -0.03 5.07 -5.16
C THR A 572 0.11 4.62 -3.70
N PHE A 573 -0.88 3.92 -3.14
CA PHE A 573 -0.77 3.28 -1.81
C PHE A 573 0.52 2.46 -1.65
N LEU A 574 0.86 1.61 -2.63
CA LEU A 574 2.07 0.80 -2.56
C LEU A 574 3.31 1.67 -2.78
N LEU A 575 3.29 2.53 -3.79
CA LEU A 575 4.42 3.40 -4.17
C LEU A 575 4.83 4.41 -3.08
N GLN A 576 3.94 4.73 -2.14
CA GLN A 576 4.25 5.54 -0.96
C GLN A 576 4.82 4.73 0.23
N GLY A 577 5.00 3.42 0.06
CA GLY A 577 5.51 2.49 1.08
C GLY A 577 4.44 1.87 1.97
N GLY A 578 3.22 1.69 1.44
CA GLY A 578 2.16 0.88 2.05
C GLY A 578 2.60 -0.57 2.30
N ASP A 579 1.83 -1.32 3.09
CA ASP A 579 2.14 -2.71 3.51
C ASP A 579 3.56 -2.92 4.10
N SER A 580 4.18 -1.85 4.62
CA SER A 580 5.58 -1.82 5.09
C SER A 580 6.58 -2.26 4.02
N PHE A 581 6.44 -1.73 2.79
CA PHE A 581 7.48 -1.78 1.76
C PHE A 581 8.34 -0.50 1.82
N ASP A 582 9.08 -0.37 2.93
CA ASP A 582 9.74 0.88 3.33
C ASP A 582 10.74 1.42 2.30
N VAL A 583 11.33 0.60 1.41
CA VAL A 583 12.26 1.08 0.37
C VAL A 583 11.59 2.01 -0.66
N LEU A 584 10.26 1.96 -0.78
CA LEU A 584 9.50 2.87 -1.65
C LEU A 584 9.46 4.30 -1.08
N LYS A 585 9.69 4.47 0.24
CA LYS A 585 9.82 5.79 0.87
C LYS A 585 11.14 6.47 0.49
N ASP A 586 12.21 5.69 0.35
CA ASP A 586 13.53 6.18 -0.07
C ASP A 586 13.49 6.77 -1.49
N VAL A 587 12.58 6.28 -2.35
CA VAL A 587 12.37 6.77 -3.72
C VAL A 587 11.13 7.66 -3.87
N LYS A 588 10.47 8.08 -2.77
CA LYS A 588 9.25 8.90 -2.83
C LYS A 588 9.43 10.20 -3.62
N ALA A 589 10.62 10.79 -3.62
CA ALA A 589 10.94 11.97 -4.43
C ALA A 589 10.85 11.74 -5.96
N THR A 590 10.86 10.48 -6.40
CA THR A 590 10.71 10.07 -7.81
C THR A 590 9.27 9.68 -8.17
N LEU A 591 8.36 9.63 -7.19
CA LEU A 591 6.96 9.27 -7.41
C LEU A 591 6.29 10.26 -8.37
N LYS A 592 5.62 9.72 -9.38
CA LYS A 592 4.73 10.42 -10.30
C LYS A 592 3.42 9.66 -10.39
N THR A 593 2.34 10.27 -9.94
CA THR A 593 0.98 9.79 -10.17
C THR A 593 0.65 9.90 -11.66
N ILE A 594 0.01 8.88 -12.22
CA ILE A 594 -0.62 8.95 -13.53
C ILE A 594 -1.96 9.64 -13.36
N PRO A 595 -2.19 10.75 -14.06
CA PRO A 595 -3.13 11.74 -13.56
C PRO A 595 -4.57 11.68 -14.09
N THR A 596 -4.92 10.66 -14.88
CA THR A 596 -6.30 10.44 -15.33
C THR A 596 -6.67 8.98 -15.19
N GLY A 597 -7.78 8.71 -14.53
CA GLY A 597 -8.27 7.36 -14.31
C GLY A 597 -7.61 6.69 -13.11
N LEU A 598 -8.29 5.68 -12.60
CA LEU A 598 -7.95 4.97 -11.37
C LEU A 598 -7.53 3.54 -11.69
N ASP A 599 -7.01 2.83 -10.70
CA ASP A 599 -6.42 1.50 -10.82
C ASP A 599 -7.31 0.48 -11.56
N ARG A 600 -8.60 0.49 -11.23
CA ARG A 600 -9.69 -0.19 -11.93
C ARG A 600 -9.92 0.25 -13.38
N ASP A 601 -9.76 1.52 -13.72
CA ASP A 601 -10.02 2.05 -15.07
C ASP A 601 -8.90 1.60 -16.01
N PHE A 602 -7.65 1.66 -15.54
CA PHE A 602 -6.49 1.09 -16.23
C PHE A 602 -6.60 -0.44 -16.36
N PHE A 603 -7.10 -1.15 -15.34
CA PHE A 603 -7.32 -2.58 -15.44
C PHE A 603 -8.46 -2.95 -16.42
N GLY A 604 -9.58 -2.23 -16.39
CA GLY A 604 -10.67 -2.40 -17.35
C GLY A 604 -10.25 -2.10 -18.80
N ALA A 605 -9.45 -1.05 -19.00
CA ALA A 605 -8.83 -0.73 -20.29
C ALA A 605 -7.87 -1.83 -20.74
N TYR A 606 -7.04 -2.37 -19.83
CA TYR A 606 -6.15 -3.50 -20.13
C TYR A 606 -6.91 -4.72 -20.64
N LEU A 607 -7.99 -5.12 -19.95
CA LEU A 607 -8.82 -6.26 -20.33
C LEU A 607 -9.53 -6.02 -21.67
N THR A 608 -9.99 -4.79 -21.93
CA THR A 608 -10.58 -4.39 -23.21
C THR A 608 -9.56 -4.46 -24.36
N ALA A 609 -8.31 -4.07 -24.12
CA ALA A 609 -7.22 -4.13 -25.09
C ALA A 609 -6.61 -5.53 -25.26
N ASN A 610 -6.76 -6.41 -24.27
CA ASN A 610 -6.27 -7.79 -24.26
C ASN A 610 -7.44 -8.78 -24.11
N PRO A 611 -8.42 -8.78 -25.03
CA PRO A 611 -9.52 -9.73 -24.97
C PRO A 611 -8.97 -11.16 -25.05
N LYS A 612 -9.59 -12.08 -24.31
CA LYS A 612 -9.16 -13.47 -24.18
C LYS A 612 -7.83 -13.71 -23.43
N VAL A 613 -7.33 -12.75 -22.64
CA VAL A 613 -6.18 -12.98 -21.75
C VAL A 613 -6.42 -14.18 -20.82
N GLN A 614 -5.42 -15.06 -20.71
CA GLN A 614 -5.47 -16.30 -19.93
C GLN A 614 -4.49 -16.28 -18.75
N PRO A 615 -4.76 -17.05 -17.68
CA PRO A 615 -3.80 -17.28 -16.59
C PRO A 615 -2.46 -17.81 -17.08
N ARG A 616 -1.39 -17.47 -16.35
CA ARG A 616 -0.04 -18.00 -16.61
C ARG A 616 -0.02 -19.50 -16.29
N GLU A 617 0.63 -20.29 -17.14
CA GLU A 617 0.75 -21.75 -16.95
C GLU A 617 1.90 -22.15 -16.00
N ALA A 618 2.68 -21.17 -15.53
CA ALA A 618 3.80 -21.33 -14.61
C ALA A 618 3.96 -20.09 -13.74
N VAL A 619 4.35 -20.32 -12.49
CA VAL A 619 4.79 -19.30 -11.51
C VAL A 619 6.11 -18.66 -11.94
N GLN A 620 6.37 -17.45 -11.44
CA GLN A 620 7.57 -16.66 -11.75
C GLN A 620 8.50 -16.47 -10.54
N SER A 621 8.12 -16.98 -9.37
CA SER A 621 8.86 -16.85 -8.11
C SER A 621 9.16 -18.20 -7.47
N VAL A 622 10.38 -18.71 -7.67
CA VAL A 622 10.75 -20.09 -7.28
C VAL A 622 11.75 -20.09 -6.13
N GLY A 623 11.41 -20.82 -5.07
CA GLY A 623 12.32 -21.10 -3.96
C GLY A 623 13.28 -22.22 -4.37
N VAL A 624 14.59 -21.98 -4.28
CA VAL A 624 15.67 -22.92 -4.58
C VAL A 624 16.73 -22.86 -3.48
N THR A 625 16.90 -23.95 -2.74
CA THR A 625 17.99 -24.13 -1.78
C THR A 625 18.92 -25.23 -2.29
N LEU A 626 20.23 -24.94 -2.34
CA LEU A 626 21.28 -25.93 -2.53
C LEU A 626 21.91 -26.25 -1.16
N SER A 627 21.96 -27.53 -0.80
CA SER A 627 22.55 -28.01 0.45
C SER A 627 23.41 -29.25 0.25
N ASP A 628 24.23 -29.59 1.25
CA ASP A 628 25.14 -30.74 1.25
C ASP A 628 26.06 -30.83 0.01
N THR A 629 26.37 -29.69 -0.63
CA THR A 629 27.19 -29.63 -1.84
C THR A 629 28.61 -30.11 -1.56
N LYS A 630 28.99 -31.19 -2.24
CA LYS A 630 30.33 -31.78 -2.25
C LYS A 630 30.93 -31.61 -3.65
N ILE A 631 32.19 -31.20 -3.70
CA ILE A 631 32.96 -31.08 -4.94
C ILE A 631 34.20 -31.95 -4.77
N ASP A 632 34.38 -32.92 -5.66
CA ASP A 632 35.52 -33.84 -5.70
C ASP A 632 36.12 -33.82 -7.11
N GLY A 633 37.21 -33.05 -7.26
CA GLY A 633 37.71 -32.63 -8.56
C GLY A 633 36.61 -31.92 -9.36
N THR A 634 36.24 -32.47 -10.51
CA THR A 634 35.15 -31.94 -11.35
C THR A 634 33.78 -32.54 -11.02
N ASN A 635 33.68 -33.53 -10.14
CA ASN A 635 32.40 -34.12 -9.76
C ASN A 635 31.73 -33.29 -8.67
N VAL A 636 30.47 -32.95 -8.88
CA VAL A 636 29.62 -32.25 -7.93
C VAL A 636 28.46 -33.14 -7.54
N THR A 637 28.23 -33.30 -6.25
CA THR A 637 26.98 -33.84 -5.69
C THR A 637 26.34 -32.76 -4.83
N THR A 638 25.06 -32.46 -5.03
CA THR A 638 24.33 -31.48 -4.22
C THR A 638 22.89 -31.92 -4.01
N LYS A 639 22.26 -31.45 -2.93
CA LYS A 639 20.84 -31.60 -2.68
C LYS A 639 20.10 -30.32 -3.06
N VAL A 640 19.06 -30.45 -3.86
CA VAL A 640 18.21 -29.36 -4.32
C VAL A 640 16.85 -29.47 -3.64
N ASN A 641 16.47 -28.45 -2.87
CA ASN A 641 15.12 -28.32 -2.32
C ASN A 641 14.37 -27.18 -3.01
N LEU A 642 13.08 -27.38 -3.27
CA LEU A 642 12.26 -26.44 -4.06
C LEU A 642 10.94 -26.08 -3.36
N ARG A 643 10.51 -24.82 -3.52
CA ARG A 643 9.25 -24.26 -3.00
C ARG A 643 8.64 -23.27 -4.00
N GLY A 644 7.33 -23.01 -3.89
CA GLY A 644 6.63 -22.07 -4.77
C GLY A 644 6.65 -22.54 -6.23
N LEU A 645 6.21 -23.77 -6.49
CA LEU A 645 6.22 -24.40 -7.83
C LEU A 645 4.87 -24.37 -8.56
N SER A 646 3.80 -23.94 -7.88
CA SER A 646 2.41 -24.03 -8.36
C SER A 646 1.58 -22.82 -7.97
N PHE A 647 0.58 -22.49 -8.80
CA PHE A 647 -0.52 -21.64 -8.36
C PHE A 647 -1.46 -22.39 -7.40
N SER A 648 -2.18 -21.65 -6.57
CA SER A 648 -2.96 -22.19 -5.45
C SER A 648 -4.45 -22.38 -5.73
N GLY A 649 -4.99 -21.69 -6.72
CA GLY A 649 -6.41 -21.72 -7.07
C GLY A 649 -6.87 -23.11 -7.52
N LYS A 650 -8.18 -23.28 -7.56
CA LYS A 650 -8.82 -24.57 -7.80
C LYS A 650 -8.56 -25.10 -9.22
N ASP A 651 -8.70 -24.24 -10.20
CA ASP A 651 -8.67 -24.59 -11.63
C ASP A 651 -7.42 -24.01 -12.34
N GLU A 652 -6.40 -23.64 -11.55
CA GLU A 652 -5.14 -23.04 -12.04
C GLU A 652 -4.05 -24.07 -12.35
N ALA A 653 -3.03 -23.65 -13.10
CA ALA A 653 -1.89 -24.50 -13.42
C ALA A 653 -1.07 -24.86 -12.17
N ARG A 654 -1.15 -26.14 -11.78
CA ARG A 654 -0.27 -26.78 -10.79
C ARG A 654 0.83 -27.58 -11.49
N THR A 655 2.00 -27.62 -10.88
CA THR A 655 3.12 -28.51 -11.25
C THR A 655 2.96 -29.79 -10.46
N GLU A 656 2.88 -30.94 -11.14
CA GLU A 656 2.84 -32.27 -10.49
C GLU A 656 4.25 -32.84 -10.30
N LYS A 657 5.15 -32.58 -11.26
CA LYS A 657 6.54 -33.04 -11.21
C LYS A 657 7.49 -31.97 -11.71
N VAL A 658 8.69 -31.98 -11.16
CA VAL A 658 9.80 -31.14 -11.64
C VAL A 658 10.95 -32.01 -12.11
N THR A 659 11.53 -31.63 -13.24
CA THR A 659 12.83 -32.09 -13.69
C THR A 659 13.86 -31.06 -13.27
N VAL A 660 14.75 -31.45 -12.36
CA VAL A 660 15.92 -30.69 -11.92
C VAL A 660 17.10 -31.13 -12.77
N LYS A 661 17.73 -30.19 -13.47
CA LYS A 661 18.90 -30.43 -14.32
C LYS A 661 20.12 -29.69 -13.77
N LEU A 662 21.23 -30.39 -13.57
CA LEU A 662 22.53 -29.83 -13.18
C LEU A 662 23.58 -30.26 -14.21
N GLY A 663 24.09 -29.31 -15.00
CA GLY A 663 24.84 -29.65 -16.21
C GLY A 663 24.04 -30.61 -17.10
N ASP A 664 24.65 -31.70 -17.58
CA ASP A 664 23.95 -32.69 -18.42
C ASP A 664 23.15 -33.76 -17.65
N LYS A 665 23.06 -33.67 -16.32
CA LYS A 665 22.35 -34.67 -15.50
C LYS A 665 20.98 -34.15 -15.08
N THR A 666 20.00 -35.05 -15.04
CA THR A 666 18.59 -34.74 -14.72
C THR A 666 18.03 -35.70 -13.68
N VAL A 667 17.30 -35.18 -12.70
CA VAL A 667 16.52 -35.95 -11.72
C VAL A 667 15.08 -35.43 -11.72
N THR A 668 14.10 -36.32 -11.65
CA THR A 668 12.68 -35.95 -11.54
C THR A 668 12.18 -36.18 -10.11
N ALA A 669 11.37 -35.25 -9.59
CA ALA A 669 10.66 -35.42 -8.33
C ALA A 669 9.19 -35.02 -8.41
N GLN A 670 8.39 -35.62 -7.53
CA GLN A 670 6.98 -35.29 -7.31
C GLN A 670 6.88 -33.99 -6.50
N VAL A 671 5.86 -33.19 -6.79
CA VAL A 671 5.59 -31.92 -6.10
C VAL A 671 4.36 -32.06 -5.19
N ASN A 672 4.56 -31.75 -3.90
CA ASN A 672 3.48 -31.67 -2.94
C ASN A 672 2.71 -30.35 -3.12
N ASN A 673 1.43 -30.48 -3.51
CA ASN A 673 0.51 -29.36 -3.76
C ASN A 673 -0.55 -29.19 -2.65
N THR A 674 -0.28 -29.68 -1.43
CA THR A 674 -1.16 -29.45 -0.29
C THR A 674 -1.28 -27.95 0.01
N LEU A 675 -2.52 -27.51 0.28
CA LEU A 675 -2.83 -26.14 0.70
C LEU A 675 -2.80 -25.97 2.22
N LYS A 676 -2.55 -27.05 2.97
CA LYS A 676 -2.57 -27.07 4.44
C LYS A 676 -1.16 -26.83 5.00
N ASP A 677 -1.00 -25.73 5.72
CA ASP A 677 0.25 -25.39 6.41
C ASP A 677 0.06 -25.44 7.94
N PRO A 678 0.65 -26.43 8.65
CA PRO A 678 0.56 -26.51 10.11
C PRO A 678 1.35 -25.40 10.83
N ASN A 679 2.14 -24.62 10.10
CA ASN A 679 2.96 -23.51 10.59
C ASN A 679 2.53 -22.16 9.99
N ALA A 680 1.33 -22.05 9.38
CA ALA A 680 0.84 -20.89 8.63
C ALA A 680 1.05 -19.48 9.26
N ALA A 681 1.17 -19.41 10.58
CA ALA A 681 1.38 -18.18 11.37
C ALA A 681 2.73 -18.16 12.12
N LYS A 682 3.76 -18.82 11.58
CA LYS A 682 5.12 -18.90 12.15
C LYS A 682 6.17 -18.58 11.08
N GLU A 683 7.39 -18.29 11.52
CA GLU A 683 8.54 -18.00 10.63
C GLU A 683 8.96 -19.18 9.75
N ASN A 684 8.60 -20.41 10.14
CA ASN A 684 8.88 -21.65 9.40
C ASN A 684 7.68 -22.16 8.58
N ALA A 685 6.72 -21.30 8.26
CA ALA A 685 5.70 -21.59 7.26
C ALA A 685 6.33 -21.90 5.89
N ILE A 686 5.62 -22.64 5.05
CA ILE A 686 6.04 -23.00 3.69
C ILE A 686 5.01 -22.44 2.69
N VAL A 687 3.75 -22.84 2.82
CA VAL A 687 2.69 -22.46 1.88
C VAL A 687 2.33 -20.98 2.03
N THR A 688 2.39 -20.44 3.26
CA THR A 688 2.03 -19.03 3.55
C THR A 688 3.21 -18.07 3.56
N ALA A 689 4.44 -18.56 3.32
CA ALA A 689 5.66 -17.76 3.32
C ALA A 689 6.55 -17.91 2.07
N ASP A 690 6.43 -19.02 1.33
CA ASP A 690 7.23 -19.29 0.12
C ASP A 690 6.34 -19.66 -1.10
N GLY A 691 5.18 -20.27 -0.87
CA GLY A 691 4.15 -20.56 -1.88
C GLY A 691 3.75 -22.03 -1.98
N VAL A 692 2.70 -22.32 -2.77
CA VAL A 692 2.22 -23.69 -3.03
C VAL A 692 3.16 -24.44 -3.97
N GLY A 693 3.24 -25.76 -3.82
CA GLY A 693 4.09 -26.62 -4.62
C GLY A 693 5.52 -26.66 -4.07
N TYR A 694 5.87 -27.72 -3.34
CA TYR A 694 7.19 -27.91 -2.75
C TYR A 694 7.60 -29.39 -2.77
N LEU A 695 8.89 -29.67 -2.52
CA LEU A 695 9.37 -31.05 -2.35
C LEU A 695 9.31 -31.46 -0.87
N ASP A 696 8.75 -32.62 -0.56
CA ASP A 696 8.73 -33.16 0.81
C ASP A 696 10.14 -33.52 1.31
N GLN A 697 11.06 -33.84 0.40
CA GLN A 697 12.49 -34.09 0.65
C GLN A 697 13.33 -33.50 -0.49
N PRO A 698 14.55 -32.99 -0.23
CA PRO A 698 15.46 -32.53 -1.28
C PRO A 698 15.84 -33.66 -2.25
N VAL A 699 16.00 -33.35 -3.54
CA VAL A 699 16.58 -34.29 -4.51
C VAL A 699 18.10 -34.22 -4.48
N GLU A 700 18.77 -35.35 -4.33
CA GLU A 700 20.21 -35.44 -4.55
C GLU A 700 20.50 -35.60 -6.05
N ILE A 701 21.41 -34.79 -6.58
CA ILE A 701 21.85 -34.85 -7.98
C ILE A 701 23.38 -34.77 -8.04
N SER A 702 23.97 -35.64 -8.85
CA SER A 702 25.41 -35.66 -9.13
C SER A 702 25.66 -35.37 -10.60
N ALA A 703 26.60 -34.46 -10.89
CA ALA A 703 27.01 -34.07 -12.23
C ALA A 703 28.53 -33.83 -12.28
N THR A 704 29.12 -33.94 -13.47
CA THR A 704 30.55 -33.67 -13.68
C THR A 704 30.68 -32.37 -14.48
N ALA A 705 31.46 -31.42 -13.97
CA ALA A 705 31.76 -30.17 -14.66
C ALA A 705 32.71 -30.43 -15.83
N THR A 706 32.35 -29.95 -17.02
CA THR A 706 33.26 -29.92 -18.16
C THR A 706 34.17 -28.71 -18.04
N CYS A 707 35.40 -28.95 -17.57
CA CYS A 707 36.45 -27.96 -17.58
C CYS A 707 37.02 -27.83 -18.99
N GLY A 708 36.72 -26.70 -19.65
CA GLY A 708 37.46 -26.27 -20.84
C GLY A 708 38.79 -25.61 -20.45
N ASP A 709 39.29 -24.68 -21.27
CA ASP A 709 40.51 -23.90 -20.98
C ASP A 709 40.34 -22.87 -19.82
N SER A 710 39.26 -22.96 -19.03
CA SER A 710 38.95 -22.07 -17.91
C SER A 710 39.30 -22.69 -16.55
N ALA A 711 39.96 -21.93 -15.69
CA ALA A 711 40.32 -22.35 -14.33
C ALA A 711 39.11 -22.61 -13.41
N LYS A 712 37.92 -22.16 -13.80
CA LYS A 712 36.64 -22.44 -13.13
C LYS A 712 35.58 -22.80 -14.16
N ALA A 713 34.73 -23.77 -13.83
CA ALA A 713 33.51 -24.08 -14.56
C ALA A 713 32.28 -23.76 -13.69
N HIS A 714 31.15 -23.47 -14.32
CA HIS A 714 29.85 -23.35 -13.64
C HIS A 714 28.94 -24.44 -14.16
N LEU A 715 28.45 -25.31 -13.28
CA LEU A 715 27.40 -26.27 -13.61
C LEU A 715 26.04 -25.58 -13.44
N PRO A 716 25.34 -25.20 -14.52
CA PRO A 716 24.06 -24.50 -14.41
C PRO A 716 23.00 -25.42 -13.82
N LEU A 717 22.18 -24.85 -12.94
CA LEU A 717 20.98 -25.49 -12.40
C LEU A 717 19.75 -24.93 -13.12
N THR A 718 18.96 -25.82 -13.72
CA THR A 718 17.67 -25.47 -14.35
C THR A 718 16.55 -26.37 -13.85
N ILE A 719 15.33 -25.84 -13.85
CA ILE A 719 14.14 -26.50 -13.31
C ILE A 719 13.01 -26.34 -14.33
N THR A 720 12.45 -27.46 -14.77
CA THR A 720 11.32 -27.52 -15.73
C THR A 720 10.19 -28.35 -15.13
N ASN A 721 8.94 -27.93 -15.30
CA ASN A 721 7.79 -28.71 -14.83
C ASN A 721 7.36 -29.82 -15.81
N ASP A 722 6.42 -30.67 -15.37
CA ASP A 722 5.80 -31.75 -16.15
C ASP A 722 5.08 -31.27 -17.44
N LYS A 723 4.84 -29.97 -17.57
CA LYS A 723 4.21 -29.32 -18.74
C LYS A 723 5.24 -28.68 -19.68
N GLY A 724 6.54 -28.95 -19.48
CA GLY A 724 7.63 -28.42 -20.29
C GLY A 724 7.92 -26.93 -20.09
N LYS A 725 7.37 -26.29 -19.04
CA LYS A 725 7.65 -24.88 -18.73
C LYS A 725 8.90 -24.77 -17.86
N VAL A 726 9.83 -23.95 -18.31
CA VAL A 726 11.05 -23.59 -17.56
C VAL A 726 10.65 -22.67 -16.40
N LEU A 727 10.74 -23.19 -15.17
CA LEU A 727 10.53 -22.45 -13.94
C LEU A 727 11.79 -21.67 -13.54
N VAL A 728 12.97 -22.26 -13.76
CA VAL A 728 14.28 -21.63 -13.59
C VAL A 728 15.16 -22.01 -14.78
N GLY A 729 15.58 -21.01 -15.56
CA GLY A 729 16.48 -21.17 -16.71
C GLY A 729 17.91 -20.73 -16.40
N GLU A 730 18.86 -21.03 -17.29
CA GLU A 730 20.29 -20.78 -17.09
C GLU A 730 20.61 -19.30 -16.84
N ALA A 731 19.83 -18.38 -17.44
CA ALA A 731 19.93 -16.94 -17.22
C ALA A 731 19.77 -16.52 -15.75
N ALA A 732 19.13 -17.34 -14.91
CA ALA A 732 19.05 -17.09 -13.46
C ALA A 732 20.41 -17.19 -12.75
N GLY A 733 21.44 -17.76 -13.39
CA GLY A 733 22.80 -17.88 -12.83
C GLY A 733 22.93 -18.88 -11.69
N LEU A 734 21.87 -19.63 -11.34
CA LEU A 734 21.95 -20.68 -10.33
C LEU A 734 22.78 -21.87 -10.83
N GLY A 735 23.41 -22.58 -9.89
CA GLY A 735 24.32 -23.68 -10.21
C GLY A 735 25.39 -23.88 -9.15
N VAL A 736 26.39 -24.68 -9.48
CA VAL A 736 27.58 -24.90 -8.64
C VAL A 736 28.82 -24.49 -9.41
N ALA A 737 29.59 -23.55 -8.85
CA ALA A 737 30.92 -23.22 -9.34
C ALA A 737 31.91 -24.31 -8.91
N VAL A 738 32.77 -24.73 -9.84
CA VAL A 738 33.76 -25.79 -9.68
C VAL A 738 35.12 -25.24 -10.08
N ASP A 739 36.09 -25.35 -9.18
CA ASP A 739 37.48 -25.02 -9.48
C ASP A 739 38.10 -26.18 -10.27
N CYS A 740 38.52 -25.92 -11.51
CA CYS A 740 39.01 -26.91 -12.46
C CYS A 740 40.48 -27.35 -12.22
N ALA A 741 41.09 -26.87 -11.15
CA ALA A 741 42.49 -27.13 -10.82
C ALA A 741 42.68 -28.54 -10.21
N GLY A 742 42.75 -29.57 -11.08
CA GLY A 742 43.10 -30.91 -10.63
C GLY A 742 43.07 -32.06 -11.65
N THR A 743 42.57 -31.86 -12.88
CA THR A 743 42.29 -33.00 -13.79
C THR A 743 43.37 -33.37 -14.80
N ASP A 744 44.45 -32.60 -14.94
CA ASP A 744 45.56 -32.93 -15.85
C ASP A 744 46.92 -32.94 -15.14
N LYS A 745 47.70 -34.01 -15.38
CA LYS A 745 49.16 -33.93 -15.28
C LYS A 745 49.65 -32.95 -16.34
N PRO A 746 50.68 -32.12 -16.06
CA PRO A 746 51.08 -31.07 -16.99
C PRO A 746 51.52 -31.65 -18.34
N ASN A 747 50.78 -31.29 -19.40
CA ASN A 747 51.26 -31.35 -20.76
C ASN A 747 52.18 -30.13 -20.97
N PRO A 748 53.50 -30.31 -21.22
CA PRO A 748 54.45 -29.20 -21.23
C PRO A 748 54.30 -28.23 -22.42
N ASP A 749 53.48 -28.53 -23.44
CA ASP A 749 53.50 -27.85 -24.74
C ASP A 749 52.24 -27.02 -25.10
N LYS A 750 51.34 -26.68 -24.16
CA LYS A 750 50.20 -25.75 -24.41
C LYS A 750 50.32 -24.45 -23.61
N PRO A 751 50.43 -23.26 -24.24
CA PRO A 751 50.42 -21.98 -23.53
C PRO A 751 49.05 -21.67 -22.90
N ALA A 752 49.06 -21.08 -21.70
CA ALA A 752 47.84 -20.69 -20.99
C ALA A 752 47.18 -19.42 -21.59
N PRO A 753 45.84 -19.24 -21.45
CA PRO A 753 45.16 -18.00 -21.79
C PRO A 753 45.57 -16.83 -20.87
N ALA A 754 45.50 -15.61 -21.39
CA ALA A 754 45.86 -14.40 -20.64
C ALA A 754 44.86 -14.09 -19.51
N SER A 755 45.40 -13.80 -18.32
CA SER A 755 44.68 -13.28 -17.15
C SER A 755 44.70 -11.74 -17.13
N ALA A 756 43.80 -11.10 -16.37
CA ALA A 756 43.71 -9.64 -16.35
C ALA A 756 44.89 -8.93 -15.63
N GLY A 757 45.60 -9.64 -14.75
CA GLY A 757 46.57 -9.05 -13.83
C GLY A 757 45.91 -8.35 -12.63
N VAL A 758 46.58 -8.37 -11.48
CA VAL A 758 46.19 -7.65 -10.26
C VAL A 758 47.40 -6.88 -9.73
N LEU A 759 47.24 -5.57 -9.48
CA LEU A 759 48.30 -4.72 -8.90
C LEU A 759 47.97 -4.37 -7.46
N THR A 760 48.83 -4.79 -6.54
CA THR A 760 48.76 -4.44 -5.11
C THR A 760 49.95 -3.57 -4.74
N LEU A 761 49.74 -2.59 -3.86
CA LEU A 761 50.79 -1.72 -3.34
C LEU A 761 51.00 -2.02 -1.85
N GLY A 762 52.26 -2.15 -1.43
CA GLY A 762 52.63 -2.46 -0.03
C GLY A 762 52.20 -1.38 0.97
N GLN A 763 52.00 -0.14 0.49
CA GLN A 763 51.31 0.93 1.20
C GLN A 763 50.55 1.83 0.22
N THR A 764 49.48 2.48 0.70
CA THR A 764 48.68 3.45 -0.08
C THR A 764 49.11 4.90 0.13
N THR A 765 50.09 5.17 1.00
CA THR A 765 50.73 6.48 1.20
C THR A 765 52.23 6.29 1.45
N VAL A 766 53.09 7.03 0.76
CA VAL A 766 54.56 6.91 0.85
C VAL A 766 55.23 8.29 0.90
N GLU A 767 56.29 8.44 1.70
CA GLU A 767 57.05 9.70 1.77
C GLU A 767 58.10 9.79 0.64
N ARG A 768 58.44 11.02 0.22
CA ARG A 768 59.57 11.28 -0.69
C ARG A 768 60.87 10.63 -0.17
N GLY A 769 61.61 9.97 -1.04
CA GLY A 769 62.84 9.25 -0.68
C GLY A 769 62.63 7.97 0.13
N ASP A 770 61.40 7.48 0.29
CA ASP A 770 61.12 6.11 0.79
C ASP A 770 60.74 5.18 -0.37
N THR A 771 60.75 3.87 -0.09
CA THR A 771 60.50 2.81 -1.08
C THR A 771 59.04 2.36 -1.07
N LEU A 772 58.38 2.48 -2.22
CA LEU A 772 57.09 1.87 -2.51
C LEU A 772 57.29 0.46 -3.07
N LYS A 773 56.77 -0.55 -2.37
CA LYS A 773 56.70 -1.93 -2.86
C LYS A 773 55.48 -2.09 -3.77
N ILE A 774 55.71 -2.45 -5.02
CA ILE A 774 54.70 -2.68 -6.05
C ILE A 774 54.66 -4.18 -6.34
N MET A 775 53.49 -4.81 -6.23
CA MET A 775 53.31 -6.26 -6.36
C MET A 775 52.30 -6.57 -7.45
N GLY A 776 52.74 -7.16 -8.55
CA GLY A 776 51.88 -7.68 -9.61
C GLY A 776 51.65 -9.18 -9.40
N ASP A 777 50.40 -9.61 -9.42
CA ASP A 777 49.99 -11.01 -9.32
C ASP A 777 49.00 -11.37 -10.44
N SER A 778 48.87 -12.66 -10.76
CA SER A 778 48.02 -13.16 -11.84
C SER A 778 48.29 -12.52 -13.21
N PHE A 779 49.56 -12.27 -13.55
CA PHE A 779 50.03 -11.96 -14.92
C PHE A 779 50.39 -13.25 -15.66
N ALA A 780 50.57 -13.20 -16.99
CA ALA A 780 50.99 -14.40 -17.71
C ALA A 780 52.45 -14.76 -17.35
N PRO A 781 52.79 -16.04 -17.06
CA PRO A 781 54.15 -16.42 -16.66
C PRO A 781 55.24 -15.98 -17.66
N ASN A 782 56.31 -15.36 -17.15
CA ASN A 782 57.41 -14.79 -17.95
C ASN A 782 57.01 -13.68 -18.95
N GLU A 783 55.81 -13.10 -18.81
CA GLU A 783 55.33 -12.00 -19.65
C GLU A 783 56.22 -10.75 -19.51
N PRO A 784 56.62 -10.10 -20.62
CA PRO A 784 57.28 -8.80 -20.58
C PRO A 784 56.26 -7.73 -20.14
N VAL A 785 56.62 -6.99 -19.09
CA VAL A 785 55.78 -5.98 -18.44
C VAL A 785 56.56 -4.69 -18.19
N VAL A 786 55.86 -3.57 -18.35
CA VAL A 786 56.34 -2.23 -17.99
C VAL A 786 55.50 -1.70 -16.84
N ILE A 787 56.14 -1.26 -15.75
CA ILE A 787 55.46 -0.60 -14.63
C ILE A 787 55.73 0.90 -14.72
N SER A 788 54.67 1.72 -14.67
CA SER A 788 54.75 3.18 -14.81
C SER A 788 53.89 3.92 -13.78
N ILE A 789 54.31 5.12 -13.38
CA ILE A 789 53.54 6.04 -12.54
C ILE A 789 53.04 7.20 -13.42
N HIS A 790 51.71 7.41 -13.48
CA HIS A 790 51.12 8.24 -14.54
C HIS A 790 51.09 9.75 -14.28
N SER A 791 50.86 10.23 -13.05
CA SER A 791 50.70 11.68 -12.81
C SER A 791 52.02 12.48 -12.87
N ASN A 792 53.16 11.80 -12.92
CA ASN A 792 54.43 12.34 -13.38
C ASN A 792 55.14 11.20 -14.13
N PRO A 793 55.05 11.11 -15.47
CA PRO A 793 55.37 9.90 -16.24
C PRO A 793 56.78 9.36 -16.01
N VAL A 794 56.89 8.33 -15.18
CA VAL A 794 58.14 7.61 -14.89
C VAL A 794 57.91 6.12 -15.02
N THR A 795 58.70 5.47 -15.88
CA THR A 795 58.82 4.01 -15.92
C THR A 795 59.71 3.55 -14.76
N VAL A 796 59.14 2.75 -13.86
CA VAL A 796 59.83 2.29 -12.64
C VAL A 796 60.39 0.88 -12.77
N PHE A 797 59.91 0.12 -13.77
CA PHE A 797 60.43 -1.19 -14.15
C PHE A 797 60.07 -1.49 -15.61
N ASP A 798 61.01 -2.10 -16.33
CA ASP A 798 60.81 -2.73 -17.64
C ASP A 798 61.56 -4.07 -17.59
N GLY A 799 60.85 -5.17 -17.80
CA GLY A 799 61.37 -6.51 -17.58
C GLY A 799 60.29 -7.56 -17.72
N LYS A 800 60.36 -8.64 -16.93
CA LYS A 800 59.39 -9.76 -16.99
C LYS A 800 58.86 -10.10 -15.61
N VAL A 801 57.59 -10.51 -15.54
CA VAL A 801 57.07 -11.23 -14.36
C VAL A 801 57.71 -12.61 -14.27
N ASP A 802 57.70 -13.23 -13.09
CA ASP A 802 58.33 -14.53 -12.91
C ASP A 802 57.54 -15.68 -13.56
N ALA A 803 58.09 -16.90 -13.47
CA ALA A 803 57.48 -18.11 -14.01
C ALA A 803 56.17 -18.54 -13.30
N ARG A 804 55.70 -17.80 -12.29
CA ARG A 804 54.43 -17.99 -11.59
C ARG A 804 53.41 -16.89 -11.91
N GLY A 805 53.77 -15.93 -12.77
CA GLY A 805 52.91 -14.78 -13.09
C GLY A 805 52.97 -13.66 -12.05
N PHE A 806 54.03 -13.66 -11.23
CA PHE A 806 54.17 -12.77 -10.07
C PHE A 806 55.40 -11.87 -10.20
N ILE A 807 55.32 -10.64 -9.68
CA ILE A 807 56.43 -9.69 -9.65
C ILE A 807 56.38 -8.81 -8.41
N ILE A 808 57.55 -8.52 -7.83
CA ILE A 808 57.71 -7.47 -6.82
C ILE A 808 58.77 -6.50 -7.32
N VAL A 809 58.42 -5.21 -7.36
CA VAL A 809 59.34 -4.11 -7.65
C VAL A 809 59.36 -3.16 -6.46
N ASP A 810 60.55 -2.89 -5.94
CA ASP A 810 60.78 -1.89 -4.90
C ASP A 810 61.27 -0.59 -5.56
N TRP A 811 60.40 0.42 -5.63
CA TRP A 811 60.69 1.71 -6.24
C TRP A 811 60.86 2.79 -5.18
N THR A 812 62.06 3.37 -5.08
CA THR A 812 62.31 4.53 -4.21
C THR A 812 61.80 5.80 -4.88
N VAL A 813 60.85 6.48 -4.23
CA VAL A 813 60.24 7.73 -4.71
C VAL A 813 61.31 8.83 -4.75
N PRO A 814 61.57 9.49 -5.89
CA PRO A 814 62.54 10.58 -5.97
C PRO A 814 62.23 11.71 -4.99
N ALA A 815 63.28 12.37 -4.46
CA ALA A 815 63.15 13.42 -3.45
C ALA A 815 62.40 14.67 -3.97
N ASP A 816 62.28 14.82 -5.28
CA ASP A 816 61.58 15.88 -6.00
C ASP A 816 60.26 15.42 -6.66
N PHE A 817 59.91 14.13 -6.58
CA PHE A 817 58.72 13.57 -7.22
C PHE A 817 57.44 14.25 -6.73
N ALA A 818 56.46 14.51 -7.61
CA ALA A 818 55.25 15.27 -7.27
C ALA A 818 54.51 14.73 -6.02
N LEU A 819 53.88 15.64 -5.27
CA LEU A 819 53.04 15.31 -4.10
C LEU A 819 51.57 15.17 -4.51
N GLY A 820 50.80 14.36 -3.79
CA GLY A 820 49.37 14.16 -4.01
C GLY A 820 49.02 12.74 -4.45
N GLU A 821 47.86 12.58 -5.11
CA GLU A 821 47.38 11.27 -5.56
C GLU A 821 48.05 10.84 -6.90
N HIS A 822 48.54 9.61 -6.92
CA HIS A 822 49.19 8.99 -8.06
C HIS A 822 48.58 7.63 -8.39
N THR A 823 48.64 7.26 -9.66
CA THR A 823 48.26 5.93 -10.14
C THR A 823 49.50 5.22 -10.65
N ALA A 824 49.81 4.07 -10.05
CA ALA A 824 50.74 3.09 -10.59
C ALA A 824 49.98 2.16 -11.54
N SER A 825 50.58 1.82 -12.67
CA SER A 825 50.10 0.78 -13.58
C SER A 825 51.20 -0.21 -13.90
N ILE A 826 50.78 -1.44 -14.21
CA ILE A 826 51.60 -2.46 -14.85
C ILE A 826 50.90 -2.85 -16.15
N VAL A 827 51.62 -2.80 -17.25
CA VAL A 827 51.11 -3.11 -18.59
C VAL A 827 52.02 -4.16 -19.21
N GLY A 828 51.47 -5.34 -19.43
CA GLY A 828 52.08 -6.42 -20.18
C GLY A 828 51.60 -6.47 -21.63
N LYS A 829 52.07 -7.49 -22.34
CA LYS A 829 51.65 -7.77 -23.72
C LYS A 829 50.20 -8.27 -23.82
N PHE A 830 49.67 -8.84 -22.74
CA PHE A 830 48.37 -9.50 -22.69
C PHE A 830 47.53 -9.12 -21.45
N SER A 831 48.16 -8.55 -20.41
CA SER A 831 47.55 -8.23 -19.11
C SER A 831 47.80 -6.77 -18.69
N SER A 832 46.90 -6.14 -17.92
CA SER A 832 47.14 -4.79 -17.40
C SER A 832 46.32 -4.49 -16.14
N ALA A 833 46.97 -3.92 -15.12
CA ALA A 833 46.32 -3.53 -13.87
C ALA A 833 46.87 -2.20 -13.32
N SER A 834 46.08 -1.52 -12.47
CA SER A 834 46.46 -0.23 -11.88
C SER A 834 45.95 -0.07 -10.45
N ALA A 835 46.69 0.67 -9.62
CA ALA A 835 46.34 0.98 -8.25
C ALA A 835 46.72 2.43 -7.88
N LYS A 836 45.93 3.04 -6.99
CA LYS A 836 46.14 4.42 -6.51
C LYS A 836 46.92 4.45 -5.19
N PHE A 837 47.78 5.47 -5.04
CA PHE A 837 48.50 5.77 -3.80
C PHE A 837 48.77 7.28 -3.68
N THR A 838 49.15 7.75 -2.50
CA THR A 838 49.48 9.17 -2.24
C THR A 838 50.97 9.33 -1.95
N VAL A 839 51.62 10.35 -2.55
CA VAL A 839 52.99 10.77 -2.20
C VAL A 839 52.93 11.99 -1.29
N VAL A 840 53.67 11.95 -0.16
CA VAL A 840 53.75 13.03 0.82
C VAL A 840 55.20 13.48 1.06
N GLU A 841 55.36 14.69 1.60
CA GLU A 841 56.68 15.25 1.90
C GLU A 841 57.38 14.50 3.04
N LYS A 842 58.69 14.28 2.93
CA LYS A 842 59.44 13.52 3.94
C LYS A 842 59.55 14.33 5.23
N LYS A 843 59.11 13.77 6.37
CA LYS A 843 59.20 14.49 7.64
C LYS A 843 60.66 14.61 8.10
N ALA A 844 61.12 15.85 8.32
CA ALA A 844 62.45 16.12 8.82
C ALA A 844 62.68 15.43 10.18
N ALA A 845 63.71 14.58 10.25
CA ALA A 845 64.03 13.82 11.45
C ALA A 845 64.47 14.75 12.61
N ASN A 846 63.57 14.99 13.55
CA ASN A 846 63.81 15.89 14.67
C ASN A 846 64.80 15.24 15.66
N LYS A 847 65.99 15.83 15.84
CA LYS A 847 67.04 15.29 16.71
C LYS A 847 66.68 15.43 18.18
N SER A 848 66.58 14.28 18.89
CA SER A 848 66.89 14.08 20.32
C SER A 848 66.30 15.06 21.36
N GLY A 849 65.36 14.60 22.21
CA GLY A 849 64.87 15.40 23.35
C GLY A 849 64.03 14.67 24.43
N SER A 850 64.66 13.80 25.23
CA SER A 850 64.32 13.45 26.64
C SER A 850 62.90 13.05 27.12
N LYS A 851 62.85 11.89 27.80
CA LYS A 851 62.06 11.54 29.02
C LYS A 851 60.51 11.48 29.00
N LEU A 852 60.03 10.23 29.10
CA LEU A 852 59.09 9.71 30.13
C LEU A 852 57.86 10.54 30.57
N ALA A 853 56.66 10.04 30.25
CA ALA A 853 55.79 9.33 31.23
C ALA A 853 54.63 8.60 30.52
N HIS A 854 54.17 7.47 31.08
CA HIS A 854 52.95 6.76 30.64
C HIS A 854 51.69 7.37 31.26
N THR A 855 50.54 7.25 30.59
CA THR A 855 49.30 6.57 31.09
C THR A 855 48.13 6.73 30.10
N GLY A 856 47.16 5.82 30.15
CA GLY A 856 45.80 6.03 29.63
C GLY A 856 45.50 5.41 28.26
N ALA A 857 44.45 4.60 28.19
CA ALA A 857 43.95 3.97 26.96
C ALA A 857 42.81 4.80 26.32
N GLU A 858 42.55 4.53 25.02
CA GLU A 858 41.24 4.47 24.33
C GLU A 858 40.15 5.55 24.57
N SER A 859 39.40 6.06 23.59
CA SER A 859 39.16 5.67 22.17
C SER A 859 38.35 6.77 21.45
N MET A 860 38.09 6.60 20.14
CA MET A 860 37.13 7.37 19.29
C MET A 860 37.49 8.86 18.98
N SER A 861 37.16 9.44 17.81
CA SER A 861 36.56 8.91 16.56
C SER A 861 37.05 9.70 15.33
N LEU A 862 36.60 9.30 14.13
CA LEU A 862 36.96 9.86 12.82
C LEU A 862 36.65 11.37 12.66
N VAL A 863 37.47 12.01 11.83
CA VAL A 863 37.20 13.31 11.20
C VAL A 863 36.66 13.09 9.79
N LEU A 864 35.69 13.90 9.37
CA LEU A 864 35.36 14.10 7.95
C LEU A 864 35.76 15.52 7.51
N THR A 865 36.51 15.58 6.41
CA THR A 865 36.73 16.68 5.44
C THR A 865 35.91 17.97 5.66
N ALA A 866 36.49 19.12 6.04
CA ALA A 866 37.08 20.19 5.20
C ALA A 866 36.07 20.88 4.22
N LEU A 867 36.08 22.20 3.92
CA LEU A 867 37.13 23.24 3.92
C LEU A 867 36.61 24.64 4.37
N LEU A 868 37.42 25.35 5.17
CA LEU A 868 37.84 26.77 5.07
C LEU A 868 36.90 27.98 4.76
N LEU A 869 37.29 29.11 5.40
CA LEU A 869 36.91 30.53 5.20
C LEU A 869 35.52 30.97 5.70
N GLY A 870 35.37 31.98 6.56
CA GLY A 870 36.37 32.79 7.28
C GLY A 870 35.70 33.99 7.97
N GLY A 871 36.36 34.66 8.92
CA GLY A 871 35.88 35.93 9.48
C GLY A 871 35.76 35.96 11.01
N ALA A 872 36.69 36.70 11.62
CA ALA A 872 36.80 37.10 13.02
C ALA A 872 35.49 37.46 13.77
N GLY A 873 35.48 37.22 15.09
CA GLY A 873 34.37 37.65 15.96
C GLY A 873 34.59 37.34 17.45
N VAL A 874 35.64 37.88 18.07
CA VAL A 874 35.85 37.79 19.53
C VAL A 874 34.78 38.61 20.26
N THR A 875 33.98 37.99 21.14
CA THR A 875 33.66 38.60 22.45
C THR A 875 33.18 37.61 23.50
N PHE A 876 33.47 37.98 24.75
CA PHE A 876 33.29 37.23 25.98
C PHE A 876 31.83 37.12 26.48
N ALA A 877 31.68 36.25 27.50
CA ALA A 877 30.81 36.38 28.68
C ALA A 877 29.42 35.74 28.63
N VAL A 878 28.86 35.22 29.75
CA VAL A 878 29.39 34.83 31.08
C VAL A 878 28.37 33.88 31.73
N ALA A 879 28.83 32.94 32.57
CA ALA A 879 28.05 32.11 33.51
C ALA A 879 26.93 31.18 32.92
N GLY A 880 26.68 29.98 33.44
CA GLY A 880 27.28 29.30 34.59
C GLY A 880 26.26 28.96 35.69
N ARG A 881 25.62 27.78 35.59
CA ARG A 881 25.06 26.91 36.67
C ARG A 881 24.39 25.70 35.99
N ARG A 882 24.85 24.46 36.17
CA ARG A 882 24.76 23.55 37.34
C ARG A 882 23.33 23.11 37.71
N LYS A 883 23.16 21.78 37.67
CA LYS A 883 22.11 20.86 38.18
C LYS A 883 21.14 20.37 37.09
N SER A 884 21.15 19.11 36.65
CA SER A 884 21.15 17.78 37.31
C SER A 884 19.73 17.22 37.57
N VAL A 885 19.46 16.06 36.97
CA VAL A 885 18.40 15.10 37.33
C VAL A 885 16.96 15.59 37.14
N LYS A 886 16.32 15.18 36.03
CA LYS A 886 15.65 13.87 35.99
C LYS A 886 15.51 13.36 34.56
#